data_AF-A0A174MK82-F1
#
_entry.id   AF-A0A174MK82-F1
#
_cell.length_a   1.000
_cell.length_b   1.000
_cell.length_c   1.000
_cell.angle_alpha   90.00
_cell.angle_beta   90.00
_cell.angle_gamma   90.00
#
_symmetry.space_group_name_H-M   'P 1'
#
loop_
_entity.id
_entity.type
_entity.pdbx_description
1 polymer ?
#
loop_
_entity_poly.entity_id
_entity_poly.type
_entity_poly.pdbx_seq_one_letter_code
_entity_poly.pdbx_strand_id
1 'polypeptide(L)'
;MRVETTGVCRGNWKIYQQLKIEGIHEGSSIKAQAATDDDRRLPLSLLKFKDNNGESNSYVLAYVLVIPDPDTRAIKIEFNEIGKDGCNLSSDSLSLNCKNIKWESRLNYKIKPDMCSKLRNYDDVSEFEMATIDFWQCIEDSNEYILRCTVRTPYRNDSQIKLRCLDRFLNEVGLSIVNFGSNVTSVGFTSEKKQLETQLSIRMPKAFDRYYFIIDDQNHPSFSAFDCLTPDKLGLLLEETNFLFTHAQFDPEYPEWFTEHKATIGALEKQRKIVFNSAPKFSIIVPLYNTPISFFNDMVESVKNQSYANWELLLVNASPDNQELKARVEHEVARDNRIKSITLAENKGISENTNAGVAAASGDFVSFFDHDDILEPDLLFSYAEAIENNDNVDLLYCDEDKLMPDGKLAQPFFKPDFNIDLLRNNNYICHMLTIRKSLLDTLEPNTKEFDGAQDHNLTLRAVEKARNVHHVAKVLYHWRLSETSTAANADSKPYATIAGIKAVQNHLDRLGLNAKVEQARRPFTYKVTYAAPDSHPLVSIIIPTKDYANILDNCITSIVEKSTYDNYELVIIENNSTENATFEYYDKLQAKYPDIVRLVTWEHEFNFSRLMNFGVARAKGNYLLLLNNDTEVITPNWIETMLGICAREDVGAVGAKLYYPDNTIQHAGLCVTGGVAGHLCQSMPKDNWGYFALNDAQQDFSAVTAACIMTKRSEYEKVGGFTEELQVAFNDVDFCLKLREINDLIVYTPEVELYHYESISRGVENNTDKQIRFHKEVAYMNYRWANYYVEGDPYMNPNFTVGEPGNRYYHL
;
A
#
# COMPACT_ATOMS: atom_id res chain seq x y z
N MET A 1 2.41 36.71 45.92
CA MET A 1 2.68 36.69 44.48
C MET A 1 1.98 37.84 43.77
N ARG A 2 2.62 38.46 42.78
CA ARG A 2 2.03 39.45 41.85
C ARG A 2 2.42 39.10 40.41
N VAL A 3 1.47 39.08 39.49
CA VAL A 3 1.65 38.69 38.08
C VAL A 3 1.47 39.90 37.15
N GLU A 4 2.46 40.19 36.32
CA GLU A 4 2.43 41.29 35.34
C GLU A 4 2.72 40.80 33.92
N THR A 5 2.05 41.35 32.92
CA THR A 5 2.29 41.06 31.50
C THR A 5 3.34 42.01 30.91
N THR A 6 4.38 41.48 30.25
CA THR A 6 5.48 42.31 29.69
C THR A 6 5.60 42.29 28.17
N GLY A 7 4.95 41.35 27.50
CA GLY A 7 4.93 41.24 26.04
C GLY A 7 4.03 40.10 25.56
N VAL A 8 3.51 40.19 24.33
CA VAL A 8 2.60 39.18 23.78
C VAL A 8 2.81 38.98 22.28
N CYS A 9 2.69 37.74 21.82
CA CYS A 9 2.51 37.41 20.42
C CYS A 9 1.51 36.26 20.23
N ARG A 10 1.03 36.09 19.00
CA ARG A 10 0.15 35.00 18.56
C ARG A 10 0.80 34.25 17.40
N GLY A 11 0.62 32.94 17.36
CA GLY A 11 1.08 32.07 16.27
C GLY A 11 0.54 30.66 16.46
N ASN A 12 0.32 29.90 15.39
CA ASN A 12 -0.14 28.49 15.47
C ASN A 12 -1.38 28.29 16.38
N TRP A 13 -2.27 29.29 16.42
CA TRP A 13 -3.44 29.38 17.32
C TRP A 13 -3.13 29.24 18.81
N LYS A 14 -1.95 29.68 19.20
CA LYS A 14 -1.54 29.88 20.57
C LYS A 14 -1.34 31.37 20.82
N ILE A 15 -1.65 31.80 22.04
CA ILE A 15 -1.25 33.09 22.59
C ILE A 15 -0.03 32.83 23.47
N TYR A 16 1.07 33.54 23.20
CA TYR A 16 2.29 33.50 23.99
C TYR A 16 2.38 34.81 24.76
N GLN A 17 2.09 34.75 26.05
CA GLN A 17 2.06 35.88 26.94
C GLN A 17 3.29 35.83 27.86
N GLN A 18 4.21 36.77 27.68
CA GLN A 18 5.31 36.96 28.61
C GLN A 18 4.79 37.53 29.92
N LEU A 19 5.17 36.89 31.03
CA LEU A 19 4.80 37.25 32.39
C LEU A 19 6.05 37.54 33.21
N LYS A 20 5.92 38.50 34.13
CA LYS A 20 6.85 38.75 35.22
C LYS A 20 6.10 38.46 36.52
N ILE A 21 6.59 37.51 37.30
CA ILE A 21 5.95 37.11 38.56
C ILE A 21 6.90 37.43 39.72
N GLU A 22 6.40 38.21 40.66
CA GLU A 22 7.15 38.71 41.82
C GLU A 22 6.57 38.21 43.15
N GLY A 23 7.40 38.23 44.21
CA GLY A 23 6.96 37.90 45.56
C GLY A 23 6.59 36.43 45.72
N ILE A 24 7.43 35.56 45.16
CA ILE A 24 7.37 34.10 45.26
C ILE A 24 8.34 33.65 46.37
N HIS A 25 7.90 32.75 47.23
CA HIS A 25 8.69 32.16 48.30
C HIS A 25 9.73 31.17 47.75
N GLU A 26 10.88 31.08 48.41
CA GLU A 26 11.96 30.21 47.97
C GLU A 26 11.54 28.72 47.99
N GLY A 27 11.63 28.07 46.83
CA GLY A 27 11.27 26.66 46.67
C GLY A 27 9.76 26.38 46.57
N SER A 28 8.92 27.39 46.39
CA SER A 28 7.51 27.21 45.97
C SER A 28 7.40 26.98 44.46
N SER A 29 6.27 26.43 44.03
CA SER A 29 5.93 26.21 42.61
C SER A 29 4.70 27.01 42.23
N ILE A 30 4.54 27.35 40.94
CA ILE A 30 3.37 28.09 40.46
C ILE A 30 2.50 27.14 39.64
N LYS A 31 1.21 27.11 39.95
CA LYS A 31 0.19 26.46 39.13
C LYS A 31 -0.71 27.53 38.53
N ALA A 32 -1.05 27.39 37.26
CA ALA A 32 -2.03 28.23 36.60
C ALA A 32 -3.21 27.40 36.10
N GLN A 33 -4.38 28.01 36.06
CA GLN A 33 -5.58 27.48 35.40
C GLN A 33 -6.19 28.58 34.52
N ALA A 34 -6.70 28.21 33.35
CA ALA A 34 -7.32 29.15 32.42
C ALA A 34 -8.75 28.71 32.10
N ALA A 35 -9.64 29.69 31.96
CA ALA A 35 -11.00 29.48 31.51
C ALA A 35 -11.48 30.63 30.63
N THR A 36 -12.42 30.36 29.73
CA THR A 36 -13.14 31.36 28.95
C THR A 36 -14.08 32.19 29.83
N ASP A 37 -14.69 33.22 29.26
CA ASP A 37 -15.68 34.05 29.94
C ASP A 37 -16.98 33.32 30.31
N ASP A 38 -17.31 32.23 29.61
CA ASP A 38 -18.38 31.27 29.95
C ASP A 38 -17.88 30.07 30.79
N ASP A 39 -16.74 30.25 31.47
CA ASP A 39 -16.14 29.32 32.43
C ASP A 39 -15.79 27.92 31.87
N ARG A 40 -15.58 27.79 30.55
CA ARG A 40 -15.00 26.57 29.96
C ARG A 40 -13.51 26.55 30.19
N ARG A 41 -13.01 25.42 30.69
CA ARG A 41 -11.58 25.25 30.99
C ARG A 41 -10.74 25.17 29.71
N LEU A 42 -9.60 25.84 29.72
CA LEU A 42 -8.60 25.80 28.66
C LEU A 42 -7.34 25.07 29.14
N PRO A 43 -6.67 24.28 28.28
CA PRO A 43 -5.31 23.85 28.56
C PRO A 43 -4.37 25.06 28.54
N LEU A 44 -3.24 24.96 29.26
CA LEU A 44 -2.20 25.97 29.26
C LEU A 44 -0.85 25.35 29.54
N SER A 45 0.22 26.02 29.13
CA SER A 45 1.60 25.74 29.53
C SER A 45 2.18 26.99 30.19
N LEU A 46 2.86 26.84 31.34
CA LEU A 46 3.50 27.95 32.05
C LEU A 46 4.97 27.61 32.30
N LEU A 47 5.87 28.35 31.66
CA LEU A 47 7.29 27.98 31.59
C LEU A 47 8.19 29.11 32.01
N LYS A 48 9.29 28.76 32.68
CA LYS A 48 10.32 29.73 33.06
C LYS A 48 11.07 30.19 31.81
N PHE A 49 11.08 31.50 31.60
CA PHE A 49 11.77 32.15 30.50
C PHE A 49 13.16 32.60 30.96
N LYS A 50 14.23 32.05 30.38
CA LYS A 50 15.61 32.51 30.62
C LYS A 50 15.97 33.55 29.55
N ASP A 51 16.10 34.82 29.93
CA ASP A 51 16.71 35.81 29.04
C ASP A 51 18.24 35.72 29.18
N ASN A 52 18.99 35.82 28.08
CA ASN A 52 20.45 35.64 28.06
C ASN A 52 21.24 36.77 28.77
N ASN A 53 20.57 37.70 29.45
CA ASN A 53 21.19 38.73 30.27
C ASN A 53 21.20 38.25 31.74
N GLY A 54 22.28 37.60 32.14
CA GLY A 54 22.45 36.85 33.39
C GLY A 54 22.41 37.67 34.70
N GLU A 55 21.27 38.24 35.05
CA GLU A 55 20.98 38.73 36.42
C GLU A 55 19.69 38.10 36.96
N SER A 56 19.80 36.89 37.55
CA SER A 56 18.70 36.31 38.32
C SER A 56 18.70 36.88 39.73
N ASN A 57 17.93 37.94 39.98
CA ASN A 57 17.52 38.29 41.34
C ASN A 57 16.47 37.26 41.80
N SER A 58 16.65 36.66 42.98
CA SER A 58 15.86 35.53 43.49
C SER A 58 14.36 35.79 43.72
N TYR A 59 13.88 37.01 43.50
CA TYR A 59 12.51 37.47 43.81
C TYR A 59 11.64 37.77 42.57
N VAL A 60 12.21 37.69 41.36
CA VAL A 60 11.51 37.99 40.10
C VAL A 60 11.77 36.87 39.10
N LEU A 61 10.71 36.19 38.66
CA LEU A 61 10.79 35.14 37.66
C LEU A 61 10.04 35.55 36.39
N ALA A 62 10.72 35.47 35.24
CA ALA A 62 10.09 35.63 33.95
C ALA A 62 9.48 34.29 33.51
N TYR A 63 8.24 34.33 33.02
CA TYR A 63 7.55 33.18 32.47
C TYR A 63 7.01 33.47 31.07
N VAL A 64 6.77 32.41 30.29
CA VAL A 64 5.87 32.45 29.14
C VAL A 64 4.66 31.60 29.47
N LEU A 65 3.50 32.24 29.48
CA LEU A 65 2.21 31.58 29.49
C LEU A 65 1.79 31.32 28.05
N VAL A 66 1.54 30.06 27.72
CA VAL A 66 1.05 29.62 26.42
C VAL A 66 -0.33 29.03 26.61
N ILE A 67 -1.30 29.56 25.88
CA ILE A 67 -2.71 29.13 25.92
C ILE A 67 -3.24 29.01 24.50
N PRO A 68 -4.25 28.17 24.23
CA PRO A 68 -4.96 28.23 22.97
C PRO A 68 -5.52 29.63 22.72
N ASP A 69 -5.75 29.93 21.45
CA ASP A 69 -6.41 31.13 20.96
C ASP A 69 -7.86 30.78 20.54
N PRO A 70 -8.77 30.53 21.50
CA PRO A 70 -10.16 30.20 21.23
C PRO A 70 -10.92 31.43 20.73
N ASP A 71 -12.06 31.19 20.07
CA ASP A 71 -12.95 32.26 19.61
C ASP A 71 -13.82 32.81 20.76
N THR A 72 -13.18 33.32 21.83
CA THR A 72 -13.81 33.95 23.01
C THR A 72 -13.48 35.45 23.10
N ARG A 73 -14.23 36.17 23.96
CA ARG A 73 -13.97 37.58 24.27
C ARG A 73 -12.76 37.74 25.18
N ALA A 74 -12.67 36.92 26.23
CA ALA A 74 -11.65 37.04 27.25
C ALA A 74 -11.31 35.68 27.87
N ILE A 75 -10.06 35.54 28.31
CA ILE A 75 -9.56 34.37 29.02
C ILE A 75 -9.16 34.81 30.42
N LYS A 76 -9.78 34.20 31.43
CA LYS A 76 -9.42 34.38 32.84
C LYS A 76 -8.35 33.36 33.19
N ILE A 77 -7.27 33.78 33.81
CA ILE A 77 -6.21 32.91 34.30
C ILE A 77 -6.03 33.14 35.80
N GLU A 78 -6.06 32.07 36.57
CA GLU A 78 -5.80 32.07 38.01
C GLU A 78 -4.45 31.42 38.27
N PHE A 79 -3.60 32.10 39.05
CA PHE A 79 -2.29 31.62 39.46
C PHE A 79 -2.31 31.34 40.96
N ASN A 80 -1.77 30.19 41.34
CA ASN A 80 -1.62 29.77 42.73
C ASN A 80 -0.17 29.39 43.00
N GLU A 81 0.40 29.98 44.04
CA GLU A 81 1.70 29.63 44.57
C GLU A 81 1.55 28.47 45.55
N ILE A 82 2.20 27.35 45.27
CA ILE A 82 2.14 26.13 46.05
C ILE A 82 3.44 25.94 46.83
N GLY A 83 3.34 25.90 48.16
CA GLY A 83 4.44 25.64 49.08
C GLY A 83 4.97 24.21 49.00
N LYS A 84 6.11 23.94 49.64
CA LYS A 84 6.71 22.59 49.71
C LYS A 84 5.83 21.57 50.41
N ASP A 85 4.93 22.03 51.27
CA ASP A 85 3.90 21.26 51.97
C ASP A 85 2.64 21.01 51.11
N GLY A 86 2.60 21.54 49.88
CA GLY A 86 1.44 21.44 48.98
C GLY A 86 0.34 22.47 49.25
N CYS A 87 0.49 23.33 50.27
CA CYS A 87 -0.49 24.35 50.60
C CYS A 87 -0.41 25.54 49.64
N ASN A 88 -1.55 26.18 49.38
CA ASN A 88 -1.59 27.42 48.62
C ASN A 88 -1.10 28.58 49.52
N LEU A 89 0.00 29.21 49.15
CA LEU A 89 0.64 30.30 49.91
C LEU A 89 0.09 31.67 49.50
N SER A 90 -0.13 31.88 48.20
CA SER A 90 -0.68 33.11 47.66
C SER A 90 -1.24 32.90 46.25
N SER A 91 -2.17 33.75 45.83
CA SER A 91 -2.80 33.66 44.50
C SER A 91 -2.88 35.02 43.83
N ASP A 92 -2.94 35.03 42.50
CA ASP A 92 -3.20 36.22 41.70
C ASP A 92 -4.00 35.82 40.44
N SER A 93 -4.57 36.78 39.72
CA SER A 93 -5.34 36.50 38.51
C SER A 93 -5.07 37.50 37.39
N LEU A 94 -5.20 37.03 36.15
CA LEU A 94 -5.02 37.81 34.94
C LEU A 94 -6.21 37.61 34.02
N SER A 95 -6.74 38.70 33.45
CA SER A 95 -7.78 38.63 32.42
C SER A 95 -7.22 39.13 31.09
N LEU A 96 -7.13 38.22 30.12
CA LEU A 96 -6.63 38.48 28.78
C LEU A 96 -7.78 38.80 27.83
N ASN A 97 -7.79 39.99 27.22
CA ASN A 97 -8.78 40.34 26.21
C ASN A 97 -8.28 39.92 24.81
N CYS A 98 -8.93 38.93 24.20
CA CYS A 98 -8.46 38.31 22.95
C CYS A 98 -8.44 39.28 21.76
N LYS A 99 -9.34 40.27 21.72
CA LYS A 99 -9.34 41.31 20.67
C LYS A 99 -8.15 42.26 20.82
N ASN A 100 -7.81 42.66 22.03
CA ASN A 100 -6.66 43.52 22.29
C ASN A 100 -5.35 42.79 21.95
N ILE A 101 -5.23 41.54 22.38
CA ILE A 101 -4.06 40.69 22.09
C ILE A 101 -3.85 40.53 20.59
N LYS A 102 -4.92 40.41 19.79
CA LYS A 102 -4.82 40.39 18.32
C LYS A 102 -4.09 41.62 17.77
N TRP A 103 -4.46 42.80 18.22
CA TRP A 103 -3.87 44.05 17.77
C TRP A 103 -2.46 44.25 18.31
N GLU A 104 -2.26 43.98 19.59
CA GLU A 104 -0.97 44.12 20.26
C GLU A 104 0.07 43.17 19.66
N SER A 105 -0.30 41.91 19.41
CA SER A 105 0.58 40.95 18.73
C SER A 105 0.97 41.42 17.33
N ARG A 106 0.01 41.92 16.53
CA ARG A 106 0.31 42.44 15.17
C ARG A 106 1.27 43.64 15.21
N LEU A 107 1.12 44.50 16.22
CA LEU A 107 2.03 45.61 16.44
C LEU A 107 3.42 45.08 16.84
N ASN A 108 3.49 44.19 17.84
CA ASN A 108 4.73 43.61 18.35
C ASN A 108 5.53 42.88 17.26
N TYR A 109 4.89 42.19 16.31
CA TYR A 109 5.60 41.62 15.16
C TYR A 109 6.36 42.65 14.31
N LYS A 110 5.87 43.91 14.27
CA LYS A 110 6.52 45.00 13.53
C LYS A 110 7.56 45.74 14.37
N ILE A 111 7.29 45.98 15.65
CA ILE A 111 8.11 46.84 16.51
C ILE A 111 9.07 46.08 17.43
N LYS A 112 8.82 44.80 17.70
CA LYS A 112 9.58 43.92 18.60
C LYS A 112 9.69 42.49 18.01
N PRO A 113 10.22 42.31 16.78
CA PRO A 113 10.30 41.00 16.13
C PRO A 113 11.13 39.99 16.94
N ASP A 114 12.24 40.42 17.54
CA ASP A 114 13.11 39.54 18.34
C ASP A 114 12.39 38.99 19.58
N MET A 115 11.59 39.83 20.25
CA MET A 115 10.76 39.38 21.38
C MET A 115 9.73 38.35 20.91
N CYS A 116 9.05 38.61 19.79
CA CYS A 116 8.06 37.68 19.25
C CYS A 116 8.70 36.34 18.86
N SER A 117 9.89 36.37 18.24
CA SER A 117 10.67 35.18 17.90
C SER A 117 11.07 34.39 19.15
N LYS A 118 11.63 35.06 20.16
CA LYS A 118 11.99 34.42 21.45
C LYS A 118 10.78 33.80 22.16
N LEU A 119 9.61 34.43 22.11
CA LEU A 119 8.38 33.88 22.72
C LEU A 119 7.87 32.65 21.94
N ARG A 120 7.97 32.67 20.61
CA ARG A 120 7.56 31.54 19.75
C ARG A 120 8.50 30.35 19.79
N ASN A 121 9.79 30.59 20.03
CA ASN A 121 10.82 29.56 20.20
C ASN A 121 10.48 28.55 21.32
N TYR A 122 9.42 28.79 22.10
CA TYR A 122 8.80 27.79 22.96
C TYR A 122 8.48 26.47 22.23
N ASP A 123 7.90 26.55 21.03
CA ASP A 123 7.53 25.36 20.27
C ASP A 123 8.78 24.55 19.84
N ASP A 124 9.95 25.19 19.76
CA ASP A 124 11.20 24.60 19.26
C ASP A 124 12.21 24.20 20.36
N VAL A 125 12.12 24.78 21.58
CA VAL A 125 13.14 24.63 22.64
C VAL A 125 12.71 23.71 23.79
N SER A 126 11.43 23.38 23.90
CA SER A 126 10.88 22.69 25.08
C SER A 126 10.94 21.15 25.03
N GLU A 127 11.58 20.57 24.01
CA GLU A 127 11.52 19.14 23.67
C GLU A 127 11.88 18.18 24.81
N PHE A 128 12.55 18.64 25.88
CA PHE A 128 13.10 17.75 26.92
C PHE A 128 12.47 17.90 28.31
N GLU A 129 11.57 18.85 28.51
CA GLU A 129 10.95 19.08 29.84
C GLU A 129 9.42 19.03 29.83
N MET A 130 8.77 18.96 28.67
CA MET A 130 7.31 18.85 28.55
C MET A 130 6.90 17.78 27.54
N ALA A 131 5.63 17.39 27.59
CA ALA A 131 5.06 16.54 26.57
C ALA A 131 4.92 17.27 25.21
N THR A 132 5.18 16.58 24.10
CA THR A 132 4.96 17.08 22.75
C THR A 132 4.21 16.04 21.92
N ILE A 133 3.51 16.50 20.88
CA ILE A 133 2.87 15.65 19.88
C ILE A 133 3.33 16.09 18.49
N ASP A 134 3.75 15.12 17.70
CA ASP A 134 4.27 15.36 16.36
C ASP A 134 3.47 14.53 15.35
N PHE A 135 2.70 15.22 14.51
CA PHE A 135 1.89 14.58 13.47
C PHE A 135 2.71 14.48 12.20
N TRP A 136 2.76 13.28 11.62
CA TRP A 136 3.59 12.98 10.45
C TRP A 136 2.81 12.31 9.31
N GLN A 137 1.53 11.97 9.51
CA GLN A 137 0.64 11.54 8.43
C GLN A 137 -0.82 11.86 8.74
N CYS A 138 -1.62 12.17 7.71
CA CYS A 138 -3.07 12.27 7.80
C CYS A 138 -3.73 11.53 6.64
N ILE A 139 -4.35 10.39 6.94
CA ILE A 139 -5.03 9.57 5.94
C ILE A 139 -6.51 9.92 5.93
N GLU A 140 -7.05 10.11 4.74
CA GLU A 140 -8.47 10.33 4.54
C GLU A 140 -9.21 8.99 4.43
N ASP A 141 -10.20 8.76 5.30
CA ASP A 141 -11.01 7.54 5.30
C ASP A 141 -12.50 7.88 5.49
N SER A 142 -13.26 7.83 4.40
CA SER A 142 -14.72 8.04 4.41
C SER A 142 -15.16 9.37 5.07
N ASN A 143 -15.61 9.35 6.33
CA ASN A 143 -16.03 10.54 7.10
C ASN A 143 -15.06 10.91 8.24
N GLU A 144 -13.91 10.24 8.31
CA GLU A 144 -12.90 10.39 9.35
C GLU A 144 -11.53 10.75 8.75
N TYR A 145 -10.69 11.36 9.58
CA TYR A 145 -9.25 11.39 9.39
C TYR A 145 -8.61 10.36 10.30
N ILE A 146 -7.56 9.70 9.80
CA ILE A 146 -6.65 8.86 10.57
C ILE A 146 -5.33 9.62 10.69
N LEU A 147 -5.07 10.20 11.86
CA LEU A 147 -3.84 10.94 12.14
C LEU A 147 -2.79 10.01 12.75
N ARG A 148 -1.62 9.94 12.12
CA ARG A 148 -0.46 9.29 12.70
C ARG A 148 0.42 10.31 13.40
N CYS A 149 0.76 10.03 14.65
CA CYS A 149 1.57 10.93 15.46
C CYS A 149 2.48 10.21 16.44
N THR A 150 3.52 10.91 16.88
CA THR A 150 4.39 10.51 17.98
C THR A 150 4.17 11.44 19.16
N VAL A 151 3.77 10.90 20.30
CA VAL A 151 3.69 11.62 21.58
C VAL A 151 4.98 11.38 22.35
N ARG A 152 5.71 12.45 22.68
CA ARG A 152 6.96 12.39 23.44
C ARG A 152 6.74 12.99 24.82
N THR A 153 7.19 12.31 25.88
CA THR A 153 7.09 12.83 27.26
C THR A 153 8.38 12.58 28.04
N PRO A 154 8.73 13.40 29.05
CA PRO A 154 9.84 13.08 29.94
C PRO A 154 9.64 11.71 30.60
N TYR A 155 10.61 10.82 30.47
CA TYR A 155 10.46 9.43 30.92
C TYR A 155 10.39 9.33 32.44
N ARG A 156 9.31 8.71 32.94
CA ARG A 156 9.17 8.27 34.34
C ARG A 156 8.53 6.90 34.36
N ASN A 157 8.96 6.07 35.30
CA ASN A 157 8.50 4.68 35.42
C ASN A 157 6.99 4.57 35.74
N ASP A 158 6.39 5.63 36.27
CA ASP A 158 4.98 5.71 36.69
C ASP A 158 4.15 6.68 35.83
N SER A 159 4.66 7.19 34.70
CA SER A 159 3.87 8.08 33.84
C SER A 159 2.63 7.38 33.27
N GLN A 160 1.48 8.07 33.33
CA GLN A 160 0.22 7.58 32.76
C GLN A 160 -0.35 8.62 31.79
N ILE A 161 -0.02 8.46 30.51
CA ILE A 161 -0.36 9.43 29.47
C ILE A 161 -1.79 9.19 28.95
N LYS A 162 -2.60 10.24 28.96
CA LYS A 162 -3.93 10.28 28.35
C LYS A 162 -3.97 11.41 27.32
N LEU A 163 -4.35 11.07 26.09
CA LEU A 163 -4.58 12.05 25.04
C LEU A 163 -6.07 12.41 24.98
N ARG A 164 -6.38 13.70 24.86
CA ARG A 164 -7.73 14.22 24.61
C ARG A 164 -7.69 15.22 23.47
N CYS A 165 -8.82 15.43 22.81
CA CYS A 165 -8.94 16.46 21.78
C CYS A 165 -10.17 17.32 22.05
N LEU A 166 -10.02 18.63 21.93
CA LEU A 166 -11.13 19.57 21.95
C LEU A 166 -11.32 20.20 20.56
N ASP A 167 -12.57 20.47 20.19
CA ASP A 167 -12.90 21.24 18.99
C ASP A 167 -12.68 22.75 19.21
N ARG A 168 -12.92 23.55 18.17
CA ARG A 168 -12.85 25.03 18.23
C ARG A 168 -13.73 25.67 19.31
N PHE A 169 -14.79 24.97 19.75
CA PHE A 169 -15.76 25.41 20.74
C PHE A 169 -15.44 24.83 22.13
N LEU A 170 -14.30 24.15 22.28
CA LEU A 170 -13.86 23.49 23.51
C LEU A 170 -14.74 22.31 23.94
N ASN A 171 -15.50 21.71 23.01
CA ASN A 171 -16.18 20.44 23.26
C ASN A 171 -15.21 19.28 23.04
N GLU A 172 -15.34 18.22 23.84
CA GLU A 172 -14.52 17.01 23.68
C GLU A 172 -14.90 16.26 22.40
N VAL A 173 -13.88 15.94 21.60
CA VAL A 173 -14.03 15.16 20.37
C VAL A 173 -13.80 13.69 20.70
N GLY A 174 -14.73 12.83 20.26
CA GLY A 174 -14.56 11.39 20.37
C GLY A 174 -13.38 10.93 19.53
N LEU A 175 -12.37 10.35 20.18
CA LEU A 175 -11.19 9.78 19.52
C LEU A 175 -11.21 8.26 19.67
N SER A 176 -10.87 7.56 18.59
CA SER A 176 -10.41 6.17 18.67
C SER A 176 -8.89 6.16 18.50
N ILE A 177 -8.17 5.64 19.49
CA ILE A 177 -6.71 5.70 19.55
C ILE A 177 -6.16 4.29 19.53
N VAL A 178 -5.30 4.01 18.56
CA VAL A 178 -4.48 2.79 18.48
C VAL A 178 -3.05 3.14 18.86
N ASN A 179 -2.45 2.35 19.76
CA ASN A 179 -1.06 2.49 20.16
C ASN A 179 -0.19 1.46 19.41
N PHE A 180 0.78 1.93 18.64
CA PHE A 180 1.72 1.11 17.87
C PHE A 180 3.00 0.76 18.65
N GLY A 181 3.09 1.19 19.89
CA GLY A 181 4.20 0.92 20.79
C GLY A 181 4.84 2.18 21.35
N SER A 182 5.55 1.99 22.47
CA SER A 182 6.28 3.04 23.17
C SER A 182 7.75 2.66 23.33
N ASN A 183 8.66 3.63 23.23
CA ASN A 183 10.09 3.43 23.40
C ASN A 183 10.68 4.48 24.32
N VAL A 184 11.71 4.08 25.07
CA VAL A 184 12.48 5.00 25.90
C VAL A 184 13.76 5.38 25.17
N THR A 185 13.93 6.65 24.83
CA THR A 185 15.10 7.16 24.11
C THR A 185 15.89 8.14 24.99
N SER A 186 17.21 8.18 24.80
CA SER A 186 18.05 9.18 25.46
C SER A 186 18.00 10.50 24.70
N VAL A 187 17.92 11.59 25.45
CA VAL A 187 17.90 12.95 24.91
C VAL A 187 19.32 13.40 24.59
N GLY A 188 19.70 13.48 23.31
CA GLY A 188 21.04 13.91 22.89
C GLY A 188 22.19 12.93 23.22
N PHE A 189 23.36 13.15 22.61
CA PHE A 189 24.48 12.20 22.62
C PHE A 189 25.13 11.95 24.00
N THR A 190 24.89 12.80 25.00
CA THR A 190 25.59 12.75 26.30
C THR A 190 24.68 12.90 27.53
N SER A 191 23.36 13.01 27.37
CA SER A 191 22.49 13.29 28.52
C SER A 191 21.99 12.02 29.21
N GLU A 192 21.86 12.08 30.54
CA GLU A 192 21.16 11.08 31.35
C GLU A 192 19.63 11.22 31.26
N LYS A 193 19.12 12.28 30.60
CA LYS A 193 17.69 12.51 30.44
C LYS A 193 17.12 11.52 29.41
N LYS A 194 15.97 10.93 29.76
CA LYS A 194 15.25 9.99 28.91
C LYS A 194 13.87 10.54 28.58
N GLN A 195 13.35 10.19 27.41
CA GLN A 195 11.98 10.48 26.99
C GLN A 195 11.25 9.18 26.60
N LEU A 196 9.95 9.14 26.84
CA LEU A 196 9.04 8.11 26.34
C LEU A 196 8.43 8.60 25.04
N GLU A 197 8.70 7.90 23.95
CA GLU A 197 8.11 8.16 22.63
C GLU A 197 7.04 7.10 22.34
N THR A 198 5.79 7.50 22.18
CA THR A 198 4.65 6.62 21.90
C THR A 198 4.09 6.94 20.53
N GLN A 199 4.04 5.95 19.64
CA GLN A 199 3.44 6.10 18.32
C GLN A 199 1.95 5.76 18.39
N LEU A 200 1.11 6.67 17.90
CA LEU A 200 -0.34 6.56 17.94
C LEU A 200 -0.94 6.73 16.53
N SER A 201 -2.05 6.04 16.28
CA SER A 201 -3.01 6.39 15.23
C SER A 201 -4.30 6.84 15.87
N ILE A 202 -4.82 7.99 15.43
CA ILE A 202 -5.97 8.64 16.01
C ILE A 202 -7.02 8.81 14.92
N ARG A 203 -8.15 8.11 15.06
CA ARG A 203 -9.34 8.33 14.22
C ARG A 203 -10.21 9.42 14.81
N MET A 204 -10.62 10.35 13.95
CA MET A 204 -11.45 11.49 14.33
C MET A 204 -12.33 12.01 13.18
N PRO A 205 -13.49 12.63 13.45
CA PRO A 205 -14.40 13.11 12.40
C PRO A 205 -13.83 14.26 11.54
N LYS A 206 -14.24 14.36 10.27
CA LYS A 206 -13.81 15.44 9.32
C LYS A 206 -14.45 16.83 9.55
N ALA A 207 -15.08 17.07 10.70
CA ALA A 207 -16.06 18.16 10.82
C ALA A 207 -15.52 19.52 11.31
N PHE A 208 -14.27 19.62 11.75
CA PHE A 208 -13.80 20.81 12.45
C PHE A 208 -12.55 21.42 11.82
N ASP A 209 -12.50 22.75 11.83
CA ASP A 209 -11.38 23.53 11.35
C ASP A 209 -10.26 23.61 12.39
N ARG A 210 -10.54 23.53 13.70
CA ARG A 210 -9.52 23.59 14.77
C ARG A 210 -9.62 22.45 15.78
N TYR A 211 -8.46 21.89 16.13
CA TYR A 211 -8.32 20.88 17.18
C TYR A 211 -7.23 21.23 18.19
N TYR A 212 -7.56 21.05 19.47
CA TYR A 212 -6.63 21.21 20.59
C TYR A 212 -6.35 19.84 21.19
N PHE A 213 -5.16 19.30 20.93
CA PHE A 213 -4.71 18.04 21.51
C PHE A 213 -4.11 18.31 22.89
N ILE A 214 -4.61 17.63 23.91
CA ILE A 214 -4.17 17.75 25.29
C ILE A 214 -3.50 16.45 25.68
N ILE A 215 -2.24 16.53 26.12
CA ILE A 215 -1.45 15.40 26.59
C ILE A 215 -1.39 15.52 28.10
N ASP A 216 -2.10 14.64 28.79
CA ASP A 216 -2.19 14.64 30.25
C ASP A 216 -1.39 13.47 30.84
N ASP A 217 -0.38 13.75 31.67
CA ASP A 217 0.19 12.72 32.55
C ASP A 217 -0.59 12.73 33.87
N GLN A 218 -1.41 11.69 34.08
CA GLN A 218 -2.31 11.63 35.24
C GLN A 218 -1.55 11.58 36.57
N ASN A 219 -0.34 11.03 36.58
CA ASN A 219 0.49 10.93 37.78
C ASN A 219 1.41 12.14 37.94
N HIS A 220 1.77 12.81 36.83
CA HIS A 220 2.61 14.02 36.86
C HIS A 220 2.00 15.21 36.09
N PRO A 221 0.91 15.84 36.59
CA PRO A 221 0.19 16.89 35.85
C PRO A 221 1.00 18.16 35.54
N SER A 222 2.15 18.36 36.20
CA SER A 222 3.06 19.47 35.91
C SER A 222 3.77 19.32 34.55
N PHE A 223 3.69 18.15 33.92
CA PHE A 223 4.28 17.86 32.61
C PHE A 223 3.23 17.73 31.50
N SER A 224 1.94 17.88 31.85
CA SER A 224 0.87 17.97 30.85
C SER A 224 1.13 19.13 29.91
N ALA A 225 0.81 18.93 28.64
CA ALA A 225 0.97 19.94 27.59
C ALA A 225 -0.24 19.92 26.66
N PHE A 226 -0.25 20.85 25.71
CA PHE A 226 -1.20 20.82 24.61
C PHE A 226 -0.53 21.28 23.32
N ASP A 227 -1.09 20.85 22.20
CA ASP A 227 -0.74 21.37 20.89
C ASP A 227 -1.99 21.61 20.04
N CYS A 228 -1.84 22.42 19.00
CA CYS A 228 -2.91 22.81 18.10
C CYS A 228 -2.64 22.21 16.71
N LEU A 229 -3.58 21.41 16.20
CA LEU A 229 -3.54 21.00 14.80
C LEU A 229 -4.21 22.07 13.94
N THR A 230 -3.40 22.90 13.28
CA THR A 230 -3.87 23.98 12.39
C THR A 230 -4.37 23.42 11.05
N PRO A 231 -5.20 24.16 10.28
CA PRO A 231 -5.71 23.70 9.00
C PRO A 231 -4.57 23.69 7.98
N ASP A 232 -3.58 24.57 8.12
CA ASP A 232 -2.38 24.60 7.29
C ASP A 232 -1.55 23.33 7.54
N LYS A 233 -1.35 22.92 8.80
CA LYS A 233 -0.62 21.68 9.14
C LYS A 233 -1.41 20.45 8.68
N LEU A 234 -2.72 20.41 8.93
CA LEU A 234 -3.60 19.34 8.46
C LEU A 234 -3.62 19.25 6.92
N GLY A 235 -3.71 20.41 6.25
CA GLY A 235 -3.69 20.52 4.80
C GLY A 235 -2.38 20.02 4.19
N LEU A 236 -1.24 20.39 4.77
CA LEU A 236 0.08 19.86 4.38
C LEU A 236 0.15 18.34 4.55
N LEU A 237 -0.27 17.81 5.70
CA LEU A 237 -0.27 16.36 5.95
C LEU A 237 -1.18 15.60 4.97
N LEU A 238 -2.34 16.16 4.65
CA LEU A 238 -3.27 15.61 3.66
C LEU A 238 -2.67 15.68 2.25
N GLU A 239 -2.06 16.79 1.86
CA GLU A 239 -1.41 16.96 0.56
C GLU A 239 -0.26 15.96 0.40
N GLU A 240 0.62 15.84 1.39
CA GLU A 240 1.72 14.87 1.40
C GLU A 240 1.21 13.44 1.34
N THR A 241 0.18 13.09 2.14
CA THR A 241 -0.37 11.73 2.15
C THR A 241 -1.10 11.40 0.84
N ASN A 242 -1.87 12.34 0.31
CA ASN A 242 -2.60 12.17 -0.95
C ASN A 242 -1.65 12.08 -2.14
N PHE A 243 -0.55 12.83 -2.13
CA PHE A 243 0.51 12.68 -3.12
C PHE A 243 1.04 11.26 -3.13
N LEU A 244 1.36 10.68 -1.95
CA LEU A 244 1.81 9.29 -1.87
C LEU A 244 0.78 8.28 -2.38
N PHE A 245 -0.51 8.50 -2.12
CA PHE A 245 -1.57 7.60 -2.54
C PHE A 245 -2.03 7.83 -3.98
N THR A 246 -1.55 8.89 -4.64
CA THR A 246 -1.82 9.16 -6.04
C THR A 246 -0.98 8.21 -6.88
N HIS A 247 -1.65 7.22 -7.44
CA HIS A 247 -1.03 6.22 -8.31
C HIS A 247 -1.18 6.63 -9.79
N ALA A 248 -0.33 6.07 -10.66
CA ALA A 248 -0.17 6.46 -12.07
C ALA A 248 -1.48 6.59 -12.87
N GLN A 249 -2.51 5.79 -12.54
CA GLN A 249 -3.81 5.85 -13.22
C GLN A 249 -4.47 7.25 -13.13
N PHE A 250 -4.27 7.98 -12.03
CA PHE A 250 -4.87 9.30 -11.81
C PHE A 250 -3.83 10.41 -11.72
N ASP A 251 -2.61 10.13 -12.15
CA ASP A 251 -1.53 11.10 -12.13
C ASP A 251 -1.76 12.16 -13.24
N PRO A 252 -1.88 13.45 -12.88
CA PRO A 252 -2.07 14.52 -13.85
C PRO A 252 -0.85 14.78 -14.75
N GLU A 253 0.35 14.31 -14.37
CA GLU A 253 1.60 14.49 -15.12
C GLU A 253 1.79 13.45 -16.23
N TYR A 254 0.91 12.43 -16.30
CA TYR A 254 1.01 11.37 -17.31
C TYR A 254 1.16 11.86 -18.76
N PRO A 255 0.42 12.87 -19.26
CA PRO A 255 0.60 13.34 -20.65
C PRO A 255 2.00 13.89 -20.93
N GLU A 256 2.64 14.52 -19.94
CA GLU A 256 4.02 15.02 -20.05
C GLU A 256 4.99 13.83 -20.02
N TRP A 257 4.84 12.94 -19.03
CA TRP A 257 5.59 11.70 -18.95
C TRP A 257 5.55 10.92 -20.28
N PHE A 258 4.36 10.68 -20.85
CA PHE A 258 4.22 9.93 -22.09
C PHE A 258 4.93 10.61 -23.27
N THR A 259 4.90 11.94 -23.31
CA THR A 259 5.60 12.72 -24.35
C THR A 259 7.12 12.52 -24.29
N GLU A 260 7.68 12.37 -23.09
CA GLU A 260 9.11 12.11 -22.88
C GLU A 260 9.52 10.66 -23.16
N HIS A 261 8.59 9.71 -22.99
CA HIS A 261 8.87 8.28 -23.08
C HIS A 261 8.51 7.65 -24.43
N LYS A 262 7.64 8.26 -25.23
CA LYS A 262 7.28 7.75 -26.57
C LYS A 262 8.42 7.88 -27.57
N ALA A 263 8.38 7.08 -28.63
CA ALA A 263 9.42 7.09 -29.65
C ALA A 263 9.53 8.45 -30.37
N THR A 264 10.73 9.04 -30.32
CA THR A 264 11.01 10.27 -31.09
C THR A 264 11.04 9.99 -32.60
N ILE A 265 10.83 11.03 -33.42
CA ILE A 265 10.93 10.94 -34.88
C ILE A 265 12.28 10.34 -35.32
N GLY A 266 13.38 10.75 -34.68
CA GLY A 266 14.72 10.22 -34.96
C GLY A 266 14.87 8.74 -34.59
N ALA A 267 14.23 8.29 -33.50
CA ALA A 267 14.19 6.87 -33.14
C ALA A 267 13.43 6.06 -34.20
N LEU A 268 12.26 6.52 -34.63
CA LEU A 268 11.45 5.87 -35.67
C LEU A 268 12.19 5.76 -37.01
N GLU A 269 12.91 6.81 -37.42
CA GLU A 269 13.74 6.79 -38.63
C GLU A 269 14.91 5.79 -38.54
N LYS A 270 15.46 5.58 -37.34
CA LYS A 270 16.49 4.57 -37.09
C LYS A 270 15.90 3.16 -37.14
N GLN A 271 14.76 2.95 -36.49
CA GLN A 271 14.04 1.68 -36.48
C GLN A 271 13.72 1.19 -37.90
N ARG A 272 13.25 2.09 -38.79
CA ARG A 272 12.97 1.79 -40.20
C ARG A 272 14.18 1.27 -41.00
N LYS A 273 15.41 1.50 -40.52
CA LYS A 273 16.66 1.07 -41.17
C LYS A 273 17.20 -0.24 -40.62
N ILE A 274 16.67 -0.72 -39.49
CA ILE A 274 17.09 -1.95 -38.85
C ILE A 274 16.38 -3.13 -39.53
N VAL A 275 17.14 -4.19 -39.77
CA VAL A 275 16.64 -5.45 -40.32
C VAL A 275 16.97 -6.54 -39.31
N PHE A 276 15.94 -7.14 -38.72
CA PHE A 276 16.08 -8.29 -37.82
C PHE A 276 16.37 -9.56 -38.60
N ASN A 277 17.09 -10.52 -38.01
CA ASN A 277 17.38 -11.79 -38.67
C ASN A 277 16.14 -12.69 -38.71
N SER A 278 15.37 -12.69 -37.62
CA SER A 278 14.08 -13.38 -37.51
C SER A 278 13.04 -12.83 -38.48
N ALA A 279 13.06 -11.50 -38.69
CA ALA A 279 12.16 -10.76 -39.57
C ALA A 279 10.68 -11.22 -39.50
N PRO A 280 10.08 -11.34 -38.30
CA PRO A 280 8.74 -11.91 -38.13
C PRO A 280 7.69 -11.10 -38.89
N LYS A 281 6.79 -11.77 -39.61
CA LYS A 281 5.63 -11.12 -40.22
C LYS A 281 4.46 -11.07 -39.23
N PHE A 282 3.88 -9.89 -39.03
CA PHE A 282 2.67 -9.73 -38.20
C PHE A 282 1.39 -9.66 -39.05
N SER A 283 0.39 -10.48 -38.75
CA SER A 283 -0.97 -10.35 -39.26
C SER A 283 -1.84 -9.63 -38.22
N ILE A 284 -2.21 -8.39 -38.50
CA ILE A 284 -3.07 -7.59 -37.63
C ILE A 284 -4.52 -7.81 -38.06
N ILE A 285 -5.35 -8.36 -37.18
CA ILE A 285 -6.75 -8.67 -37.47
C ILE A 285 -7.63 -7.61 -36.84
N VAL A 286 -8.50 -7.00 -37.64
CA VAL A 286 -9.46 -5.99 -37.20
C VAL A 286 -10.87 -6.34 -37.69
N PRO A 287 -11.73 -6.86 -36.80
CA PRO A 287 -13.17 -6.99 -37.06
C PRO A 287 -13.84 -5.62 -37.14
N LEU A 288 -14.56 -5.36 -38.23
CA LEU A 288 -15.28 -4.10 -38.47
C LEU A 288 -16.79 -4.35 -38.41
N TYR A 289 -17.50 -3.61 -37.56
CA TYR A 289 -18.96 -3.63 -37.51
C TYR A 289 -19.51 -2.23 -37.32
N ASN A 290 -20.06 -1.64 -38.39
CA ASN A 290 -20.56 -0.26 -38.39
C ASN A 290 -19.57 0.77 -37.83
N THR A 291 -18.27 0.52 -38.04
CA THR A 291 -17.19 1.37 -37.57
C THR A 291 -17.32 2.80 -38.13
N PRO A 292 -17.32 3.84 -37.27
CA PRO A 292 -17.30 5.22 -37.74
C PRO A 292 -16.07 5.51 -38.60
N ILE A 293 -16.24 6.26 -39.68
CA ILE A 293 -15.15 6.51 -40.65
C ILE A 293 -13.96 7.25 -40.02
N SER A 294 -14.20 8.15 -39.06
CA SER A 294 -13.12 8.81 -38.32
C SER A 294 -12.26 7.81 -37.56
N PHE A 295 -12.89 6.89 -36.84
CA PHE A 295 -12.20 5.86 -36.05
C PHE A 295 -11.46 4.88 -36.95
N PHE A 296 -12.09 4.44 -38.04
CA PHE A 296 -11.45 3.60 -39.06
C PHE A 296 -10.18 4.27 -39.63
N ASN A 297 -10.25 5.58 -39.92
CA ASN A 297 -9.10 6.31 -40.47
C ASN A 297 -7.95 6.39 -39.48
N ASP A 298 -8.22 6.75 -38.22
CA ASP A 298 -7.20 6.81 -37.17
C ASP A 298 -6.53 5.44 -36.99
N MET A 299 -7.34 4.38 -36.91
CA MET A 299 -6.90 2.99 -36.76
C MET A 299 -5.99 2.56 -37.91
N VAL A 300 -6.43 2.69 -39.17
CA VAL A 300 -5.62 2.27 -40.34
C VAL A 300 -4.33 3.09 -40.44
N GLU A 301 -4.40 4.39 -40.17
CA GLU A 301 -3.24 5.26 -40.25
C GLU A 301 -2.19 4.92 -39.17
N SER A 302 -2.63 4.52 -37.97
CA SER A 302 -1.73 4.04 -36.90
C SER A 302 -0.95 2.78 -37.28
N VAL A 303 -1.59 1.85 -38.02
CA VAL A 303 -0.93 0.64 -38.55
C VAL A 303 0.02 1.00 -39.70
N LYS A 304 -0.37 1.91 -40.60
CA LYS A 304 0.50 2.35 -41.70
C LYS A 304 1.76 3.07 -41.21
N ASN A 305 1.65 3.76 -40.08
CA ASN A 305 2.75 4.53 -39.50
C ASN A 305 3.77 3.68 -38.73
N GLN A 306 3.54 2.37 -38.58
CA GLN A 306 4.51 1.47 -37.93
C GLN A 306 5.91 1.58 -38.54
N SER A 307 6.94 1.66 -37.69
CA SER A 307 8.35 1.76 -38.08
C SER A 307 8.89 0.45 -38.63
N TYR A 308 8.34 -0.67 -38.16
CA TYR A 308 8.57 -2.00 -38.71
C TYR A 308 7.63 -2.27 -39.89
N ALA A 309 8.17 -2.78 -41.01
CA ALA A 309 7.44 -2.82 -42.28
C ALA A 309 6.81 -4.18 -42.63
N ASN A 310 7.24 -5.28 -41.99
CA ASN A 310 6.79 -6.64 -42.34
C ASN A 310 5.50 -7.01 -41.62
N TRP A 311 4.39 -6.48 -42.12
CA TRP A 311 3.06 -6.74 -41.60
C TRP A 311 2.02 -6.85 -42.71
N GLU A 312 0.87 -7.40 -42.37
CA GLU A 312 -0.36 -7.29 -43.14
C GLU A 312 -1.53 -6.90 -42.23
N LEU A 313 -2.47 -6.13 -42.77
CA LEU A 313 -3.68 -5.69 -42.07
C LEU A 313 -4.89 -6.39 -42.67
N LEU A 314 -5.59 -7.18 -41.87
CA LEU A 314 -6.76 -7.97 -42.28
C LEU A 314 -8.03 -7.31 -41.73
N LEU A 315 -8.71 -6.58 -42.61
CA LEU A 315 -9.96 -5.89 -42.31
C LEU A 315 -11.13 -6.85 -42.52
N VAL A 316 -11.71 -7.38 -41.45
CA VAL A 316 -12.86 -8.28 -41.51
C VAL A 316 -14.15 -7.48 -41.47
N ASN A 317 -14.73 -7.16 -42.63
CA ASN A 317 -15.95 -6.37 -42.72
C ASN A 317 -17.19 -7.24 -42.44
N ALA A 318 -17.77 -7.07 -41.25
CA ALA A 318 -18.99 -7.73 -40.78
C ALA A 318 -20.26 -6.88 -40.94
N SER A 319 -20.16 -5.73 -41.62
CA SER A 319 -21.30 -4.85 -41.95
C SER A 319 -21.31 -4.55 -43.46
N PRO A 320 -21.54 -5.55 -44.33
CA PRO A 320 -21.44 -5.40 -45.79
C PRO A 320 -22.45 -4.39 -46.37
N ASP A 321 -23.54 -4.12 -45.65
CA ASP A 321 -24.56 -3.16 -46.06
C ASP A 321 -24.14 -1.69 -45.83
N ASN A 322 -23.14 -1.44 -44.98
CA ASN A 322 -22.58 -0.10 -44.77
C ASN A 322 -21.70 0.28 -45.97
N GLN A 323 -22.31 0.94 -46.96
CA GLN A 323 -21.64 1.31 -48.22
C GLN A 323 -20.49 2.30 -48.02
N GLU A 324 -20.59 3.18 -47.03
CA GLU A 324 -19.55 4.17 -46.75
C GLU A 324 -18.28 3.49 -46.22
N LEU A 325 -18.43 2.62 -45.21
CA LEU A 325 -17.32 1.84 -44.67
C LEU A 325 -16.74 0.90 -45.72
N LYS A 326 -17.59 0.23 -46.50
CA LYS A 326 -17.15 -0.65 -47.60
C LYS A 326 -16.30 0.11 -48.61
N ALA A 327 -16.77 1.25 -49.11
CA ALA A 327 -16.02 2.07 -50.06
C ALA A 327 -14.69 2.55 -49.48
N ARG A 328 -14.67 2.88 -48.18
CA ARG A 328 -13.46 3.30 -47.48
C ARG A 328 -12.43 2.17 -47.34
N VAL A 329 -12.87 0.95 -47.00
CA VAL A 329 -12.04 -0.26 -46.94
C VAL A 329 -11.45 -0.59 -48.32
N GLU A 330 -12.29 -0.58 -49.37
CA GLU A 330 -11.84 -0.81 -50.76
C GLU A 330 -10.80 0.23 -51.20
N HIS A 331 -10.93 1.48 -50.76
CA HIS A 331 -9.93 2.52 -51.02
C HIS A 331 -8.56 2.22 -50.41
N GLU A 332 -8.49 1.75 -49.16
CA GLU A 332 -7.22 1.42 -48.51
C GLU A 332 -6.56 0.18 -49.14
N VAL A 333 -7.34 -0.88 -49.42
CA VAL A 333 -6.85 -2.09 -50.09
C VAL A 333 -6.26 -1.78 -51.48
N ALA A 334 -6.83 -0.83 -52.21
CA ALA A 334 -6.31 -0.43 -53.52
C ALA A 334 -4.97 0.34 -53.45
N ARG A 335 -4.61 0.91 -52.30
CA ARG A 335 -3.45 1.80 -52.13
C ARG A 335 -2.25 1.16 -51.43
N ASP A 336 -2.48 0.18 -50.58
CA ASP A 336 -1.42 -0.55 -49.89
C ASP A 336 -1.70 -2.06 -49.97
N ASN A 337 -0.82 -2.79 -50.66
CA ASN A 337 -0.97 -4.22 -50.91
C ASN A 337 -0.84 -5.09 -49.64
N ARG A 338 -0.38 -4.51 -48.52
CA ARG A 338 -0.36 -5.16 -47.21
C ARG A 338 -1.74 -5.15 -46.54
N ILE A 339 -2.65 -4.29 -46.98
CA ILE A 339 -4.02 -4.21 -46.47
C ILE A 339 -4.92 -5.12 -47.30
N LYS A 340 -5.63 -6.03 -46.65
CA LYS A 340 -6.55 -6.98 -47.26
C LYS A 340 -7.90 -6.87 -46.57
N SER A 341 -8.98 -7.11 -47.32
CA SER A 341 -10.33 -7.15 -46.78
C SER A 341 -10.94 -8.54 -46.90
N ILE A 342 -11.72 -8.91 -45.88
CA ILE A 342 -12.50 -10.14 -45.81
C ILE A 342 -13.94 -9.70 -45.54
N THR A 343 -14.81 -9.83 -46.53
CA THR A 343 -16.21 -9.43 -46.39
C THR A 343 -17.04 -10.64 -45.95
N LEU A 344 -17.68 -10.53 -44.80
CA LEU A 344 -18.62 -11.55 -44.31
C LEU A 344 -20.03 -11.28 -44.87
N ALA A 345 -20.82 -12.34 -45.02
CA ALA A 345 -22.20 -12.23 -45.49
C ALA A 345 -23.12 -11.52 -44.48
N GLU A 346 -22.82 -11.66 -43.18
CA GLU A 346 -23.55 -11.08 -42.06
C GLU A 346 -22.63 -10.97 -40.84
N ASN A 347 -23.04 -10.21 -39.81
CA ASN A 347 -22.33 -10.14 -38.55
C ASN A 347 -22.56 -11.40 -37.71
N LYS A 348 -21.48 -12.11 -37.36
CA LYS A 348 -21.53 -13.36 -36.60
C LYS A 348 -21.13 -13.24 -35.12
N GLY A 349 -20.96 -12.01 -34.64
CA GLY A 349 -20.42 -11.74 -33.31
C GLY A 349 -18.89 -11.59 -33.33
N ILE A 350 -18.31 -11.17 -32.21
CA ILE A 350 -16.89 -10.78 -32.15
C ILE A 350 -16.00 -11.98 -32.45
N SER A 351 -16.24 -13.09 -31.77
CA SER A 351 -15.41 -14.30 -31.88
C SER A 351 -15.37 -14.88 -33.30
N GLU A 352 -16.54 -15.05 -33.93
CA GLU A 352 -16.62 -15.65 -35.26
C GLU A 352 -16.10 -14.73 -36.37
N ASN A 353 -16.28 -13.41 -36.22
CA ASN A 353 -15.68 -12.43 -37.14
C ASN A 353 -14.14 -12.47 -37.04
N THR A 354 -13.59 -12.49 -35.82
CA THR A 354 -12.14 -12.59 -35.60
C THR A 354 -11.56 -13.88 -36.19
N ASN A 355 -12.23 -15.02 -36.04
CA ASN A 355 -11.79 -16.29 -36.59
C ASN A 355 -11.62 -16.27 -38.12
N ALA A 356 -12.47 -15.53 -38.84
CA ALA A 356 -12.32 -15.37 -40.29
C ALA A 356 -11.01 -14.67 -40.65
N GLY A 357 -10.60 -13.68 -39.85
CA GLY A 357 -9.28 -13.05 -39.95
C GLY A 357 -8.15 -14.02 -39.65
N VAL A 358 -8.27 -14.82 -38.57
CA VAL A 358 -7.25 -15.81 -38.16
C VAL A 358 -7.01 -16.86 -39.23
N ALA A 359 -8.08 -17.29 -39.92
CA ALA A 359 -7.99 -18.25 -41.02
C ALA A 359 -7.27 -17.68 -42.26
N ALA A 360 -7.31 -16.36 -42.47
CA ALA A 360 -6.66 -15.69 -43.59
C ALA A 360 -5.25 -15.15 -43.26
N ALA A 361 -4.87 -15.16 -41.97
CA ALA A 361 -3.57 -14.72 -41.50
C ALA A 361 -2.42 -15.57 -42.06
N SER A 362 -1.40 -14.88 -42.58
CA SER A 362 -0.20 -15.48 -43.16
C SER A 362 1.09 -15.04 -42.47
N GLY A 363 0.99 -14.25 -41.40
CA GLY A 363 2.10 -13.84 -40.55
C GLY A 363 2.54 -14.95 -39.59
N ASP A 364 3.78 -14.84 -39.14
CA ASP A 364 4.36 -15.69 -38.09
C ASP A 364 3.72 -15.42 -36.73
N PHE A 365 3.19 -14.21 -36.55
CA PHE A 365 2.44 -13.76 -35.38
C PHE A 365 1.12 -13.12 -35.81
N VAL A 366 0.10 -13.29 -34.97
CA VAL A 366 -1.25 -12.75 -35.16
C VAL A 366 -1.56 -11.78 -34.03
N SER A 367 -1.84 -10.53 -34.36
CA SER A 367 -2.21 -9.47 -33.43
C SER A 367 -3.70 -9.17 -33.53
N PHE A 368 -4.37 -9.09 -32.38
CA PHE A 368 -5.79 -8.73 -32.29
C PHE A 368 -5.92 -7.24 -31.98
N PHE A 369 -6.60 -6.50 -32.86
CA PHE A 369 -6.71 -5.05 -32.75
C PHE A 369 -8.14 -4.57 -32.97
N ASP A 370 -8.61 -3.69 -32.09
CA ASP A 370 -9.96 -3.14 -32.15
C ASP A 370 -10.06 -2.01 -33.17
N HIS A 371 -11.24 -1.89 -33.78
CA HIS A 371 -11.45 -1.04 -34.95
C HIS A 371 -11.50 0.46 -34.65
N ASP A 372 -11.50 0.84 -33.38
CA ASP A 372 -11.65 2.21 -32.90
C ASP A 372 -10.47 2.73 -32.06
N ASP A 373 -9.44 1.91 -31.88
CA ASP A 373 -8.26 2.24 -31.08
C ASP A 373 -7.07 2.70 -31.95
N ILE A 374 -5.98 3.12 -31.30
CA ILE A 374 -4.77 3.66 -31.95
C ILE A 374 -3.53 2.95 -31.40
N LEU A 375 -2.59 2.62 -32.29
CA LEU A 375 -1.27 2.07 -31.94
C LEU A 375 -0.17 3.14 -32.03
N GLU A 376 0.82 3.09 -31.12
CA GLU A 376 2.06 3.84 -31.27
C GLU A 376 2.92 3.28 -32.42
N PRO A 377 3.66 4.14 -33.15
CA PRO A 377 4.36 3.77 -34.38
C PRO A 377 5.56 2.84 -34.17
N ASP A 378 6.07 2.65 -32.94
CA ASP A 378 7.16 1.73 -32.64
C ASP A 378 6.72 0.37 -32.06
N LEU A 379 5.41 0.07 -32.08
CA LEU A 379 4.86 -1.15 -31.51
C LEU A 379 5.43 -2.41 -32.16
N LEU A 380 5.22 -2.59 -33.46
CA LEU A 380 5.66 -3.80 -34.17
C LEU A 380 7.19 -3.93 -34.18
N PHE A 381 7.92 -2.82 -34.11
CA PHE A 381 9.37 -2.84 -33.96
C PHE A 381 9.78 -3.40 -32.61
N SER A 382 9.14 -2.94 -31.53
CA SER A 382 9.41 -3.42 -30.17
C SER A 382 9.08 -4.92 -30.04
N TYR A 383 8.01 -5.39 -30.68
CA TYR A 383 7.69 -6.82 -30.72
C TYR A 383 8.70 -7.64 -31.53
N ALA A 384 9.14 -7.14 -32.69
CA ALA A 384 10.17 -7.80 -33.48
C ALA A 384 11.52 -7.87 -32.73
N GLU A 385 11.87 -6.83 -31.98
CA GLU A 385 13.08 -6.81 -31.14
C GLU A 385 13.00 -7.84 -30.01
N ALA A 386 11.85 -7.95 -29.33
CA ALA A 386 11.63 -8.97 -28.31
C ALA A 386 11.79 -10.40 -28.87
N ILE A 387 11.25 -10.68 -30.06
CA ILE A 387 11.36 -11.98 -30.74
C ILE A 387 12.79 -12.27 -31.18
N GLU A 388 13.53 -11.26 -31.69
CA GLU A 388 14.94 -11.41 -32.05
C GLU A 388 15.79 -11.77 -30.82
N ASN A 389 15.51 -11.15 -29.68
CA ASN A 389 16.21 -11.41 -28.43
C ASN A 389 15.84 -12.76 -27.80
N ASN A 390 14.64 -13.29 -28.10
CA ASN A 390 14.16 -14.57 -27.60
C ASN A 390 13.16 -15.24 -28.56
N ASP A 391 13.62 -16.24 -29.34
CA ASP A 391 12.74 -16.99 -30.25
C ASP A 391 11.75 -17.97 -29.54
N ASN A 392 11.81 -18.09 -28.21
CA ASN A 392 10.79 -18.82 -27.47
C ASN A 392 9.52 -18.00 -27.20
N VAL A 393 9.51 -16.70 -27.52
CA VAL A 393 8.33 -15.86 -27.35
C VAL A 393 7.17 -16.39 -28.20
N ASP A 394 6.06 -16.72 -27.55
CA ASP A 394 4.85 -17.22 -28.20
C ASP A 394 3.65 -16.30 -28.01
N LEU A 395 3.70 -15.42 -27.01
CA LEU A 395 2.67 -14.43 -26.74
C LEU A 395 3.33 -13.11 -26.35
N LEU A 396 2.87 -12.00 -26.93
CA LEU A 396 3.30 -10.65 -26.57
C LEU A 396 2.11 -9.80 -26.16
N TYR A 397 2.36 -8.89 -25.23
CA TYR A 397 1.46 -7.80 -24.87
C TYR A 397 2.26 -6.56 -24.45
N CYS A 398 1.58 -5.42 -24.34
CA CYS A 398 2.17 -4.14 -23.93
C CYS A 398 1.27 -3.39 -22.96
N ASP A 399 1.81 -2.34 -22.36
CA ASP A 399 1.04 -1.37 -21.58
C ASP A 399 0.08 -0.59 -22.47
N GLU A 400 -0.96 -0.06 -21.85
CA GLU A 400 -2.00 0.71 -22.52
C GLU A 400 -2.41 1.91 -21.69
N ASP A 401 -3.00 2.91 -22.34
CA ASP A 401 -3.70 4.00 -21.67
C ASP A 401 -5.07 4.22 -22.32
N LYS A 402 -5.75 5.30 -21.92
CA LYS A 402 -7.03 5.68 -22.50
C LYS A 402 -6.93 6.97 -23.29
N LEU A 403 -7.42 6.91 -24.53
CA LEU A 403 -7.72 8.08 -25.33
C LEU A 403 -9.10 8.63 -24.94
N MET A 404 -9.07 9.75 -24.21
CA MET A 404 -10.25 10.44 -23.71
C MET A 404 -11.03 11.14 -24.84
N PRO A 405 -12.34 11.43 -24.66
CA PRO A 405 -13.14 12.14 -25.67
C PRO A 405 -12.62 13.53 -26.06
N ASP A 406 -11.83 14.18 -25.21
CA ASP A 406 -11.19 15.48 -25.50
C ASP A 406 -9.86 15.34 -26.27
N GLY A 407 -9.46 14.11 -26.62
CA GLY A 407 -8.24 13.78 -27.33
C GLY A 407 -6.99 13.65 -26.45
N LYS A 408 -7.11 13.79 -25.12
CA LYS A 408 -5.98 13.56 -24.21
C LYS A 408 -5.80 12.08 -23.89
N LEU A 409 -4.57 11.71 -23.61
CA LEU A 409 -4.22 10.41 -23.06
C LEU A 409 -4.24 10.47 -21.52
N ALA A 410 -4.82 9.47 -20.87
CA ALA A 410 -4.94 9.40 -19.43
C ALA A 410 -5.11 7.95 -18.94
N GLN A 411 -5.05 7.73 -17.63
CA GLN A 411 -5.28 6.42 -17.01
C GLN A 411 -4.37 5.30 -17.56
N PRO A 412 -3.04 5.49 -17.54
CA PRO A 412 -2.11 4.46 -17.97
C PRO A 412 -2.21 3.22 -17.08
N PHE A 413 -2.36 2.06 -17.71
CA PHE A 413 -2.14 0.78 -17.07
C PHE A 413 -0.76 0.25 -17.43
N PHE A 414 0.18 0.51 -16.52
CA PHE A 414 1.49 -0.11 -16.45
C PHE A 414 1.34 -1.50 -15.85
N LYS A 415 1.25 -2.49 -16.73
CA LYS A 415 0.98 -3.90 -16.41
C LYS A 415 2.23 -4.54 -15.81
N PRO A 416 2.11 -5.51 -14.89
CA PRO A 416 3.24 -6.35 -14.51
C PRO A 416 3.63 -7.27 -15.67
N ASP A 417 4.76 -7.97 -15.53
CA ASP A 417 5.05 -9.14 -16.36
C ASP A 417 4.02 -10.26 -16.10
N PHE A 418 4.15 -11.38 -16.81
CA PHE A 418 3.14 -12.43 -16.82
C PHE A 418 2.78 -12.93 -15.42
N ASN A 419 1.51 -12.76 -15.04
CA ASN A 419 0.95 -13.06 -13.73
C ASN A 419 -0.32 -13.88 -13.92
N ILE A 420 -0.23 -15.20 -13.70
CA ILE A 420 -1.31 -16.12 -14.05
C ILE A 420 -2.48 -15.98 -13.08
N ASP A 421 -2.23 -15.70 -11.81
CA ASP A 421 -3.29 -15.51 -10.83
C ASP A 421 -4.03 -14.18 -11.04
N LEU A 422 -3.32 -13.10 -11.42
CA LEU A 422 -3.96 -11.86 -11.87
C LEU A 422 -4.78 -12.08 -13.15
N LEU A 423 -4.26 -12.85 -14.12
CA LEU A 423 -5.01 -13.20 -15.33
C LEU A 423 -6.28 -14.00 -15.01
N ARG A 424 -6.26 -14.86 -14.00
CA ARG A 424 -7.46 -15.59 -13.54
C ARG A 424 -8.44 -14.67 -12.80
N ASN A 425 -7.93 -13.62 -12.13
CA ASN A 425 -8.77 -12.60 -11.51
C ASN A 425 -9.43 -11.68 -12.54
N ASN A 426 -8.68 -11.20 -13.54
CA ASN A 426 -9.20 -10.33 -14.59
C ASN A 426 -8.33 -10.38 -15.85
N ASN A 427 -8.89 -9.99 -16.99
CA ASN A 427 -8.15 -9.91 -18.24
C ASN A 427 -7.24 -8.67 -18.29
N TYR A 428 -6.13 -8.66 -17.55
CA TYR A 428 -5.22 -7.50 -17.50
C TYR A 428 -4.36 -7.36 -18.77
N ILE A 429 -4.17 -8.44 -19.54
CA ILE A 429 -3.47 -8.42 -20.83
C ILE A 429 -4.32 -7.68 -21.86
N CYS A 430 -5.59 -8.07 -21.98
CA CYS A 430 -6.63 -7.41 -22.78
C CYS A 430 -6.18 -7.08 -24.21
N HIS A 431 -5.91 -5.81 -24.48
CA HIS A 431 -5.71 -5.29 -25.82
C HIS A 431 -4.31 -5.56 -26.37
N MET A 432 -4.23 -5.57 -27.69
CA MET A 432 -3.02 -5.86 -28.47
C MET A 432 -2.37 -7.22 -28.19
N LEU A 433 -3.15 -8.19 -27.71
CA LEU A 433 -2.74 -9.59 -27.63
C LEU A 433 -2.14 -10.05 -28.97
N THR A 434 -0.89 -10.50 -28.94
CA THR A 434 -0.20 -10.98 -30.13
C THR A 434 0.32 -12.39 -29.89
N ILE A 435 -0.12 -13.35 -30.70
CA ILE A 435 0.16 -14.78 -30.49
C ILE A 435 0.92 -15.33 -31.70
N ARG A 436 1.96 -16.12 -31.46
CA ARG A 436 2.64 -16.88 -32.50
C ARG A 436 1.65 -17.76 -33.23
N LYS A 437 1.61 -17.65 -34.56
CA LYS A 437 0.65 -18.34 -35.41
C LYS A 437 0.70 -19.86 -35.23
N SER A 438 1.89 -20.42 -35.13
CA SER A 438 2.07 -21.86 -34.90
C SER A 438 1.49 -22.36 -33.57
N LEU A 439 1.48 -21.53 -32.52
CA LEU A 439 0.78 -21.83 -31.26
C LEU A 439 -0.73 -21.69 -31.45
N LEU A 440 -1.17 -20.56 -32.02
CA LEU A 440 -2.58 -20.24 -32.24
C LEU A 440 -3.31 -21.34 -33.03
N ASP A 441 -2.66 -21.92 -34.04
CA ASP A 441 -3.21 -23.00 -34.88
C ASP A 441 -3.44 -24.31 -34.11
N THR A 442 -2.87 -24.46 -32.91
CA THR A 442 -3.11 -25.62 -32.02
C THR A 442 -4.25 -25.41 -31.03
N LEU A 443 -4.83 -24.20 -31.00
CA LEU A 443 -5.93 -23.85 -30.11
C LEU A 443 -7.25 -24.03 -30.87
N GLU A 444 -8.32 -24.41 -30.17
CA GLU A 444 -9.62 -24.39 -30.82
C GLU A 444 -10.08 -22.93 -31.00
N PRO A 445 -10.78 -22.60 -32.10
CA PRO A 445 -11.30 -21.26 -32.31
C PRO A 445 -12.26 -20.83 -31.20
N ASN A 446 -12.29 -19.52 -30.89
CA ASN A 446 -13.32 -18.97 -30.01
C ASN A 446 -14.70 -19.13 -30.65
N THR A 447 -15.72 -19.36 -29.84
CA THR A 447 -17.11 -19.37 -30.29
C THR A 447 -17.84 -18.15 -29.72
N LYS A 448 -19.00 -17.80 -30.29
CA LYS A 448 -19.84 -16.69 -29.83
C LYS A 448 -20.24 -16.72 -28.35
N GLU A 449 -20.10 -17.87 -27.68
CA GLU A 449 -20.41 -18.00 -26.25
C GLU A 449 -19.44 -17.22 -25.35
N PHE A 450 -18.28 -16.82 -25.89
CA PHE A 450 -17.29 -15.99 -25.22
C PHE A 450 -17.31 -14.54 -25.68
N ASP A 451 -18.27 -14.12 -26.51
CA ASP A 451 -18.39 -12.70 -26.88
C ASP A 451 -18.51 -11.85 -25.60
N GLY A 452 -17.66 -10.83 -25.48
CA GLY A 452 -17.47 -10.01 -24.27
C GLY A 452 -16.27 -10.42 -23.39
N ALA A 453 -15.70 -11.61 -23.59
CA ALA A 453 -14.50 -12.11 -22.91
C ALA A 453 -13.65 -13.01 -23.82
N GLN A 454 -13.75 -12.82 -25.14
CA GLN A 454 -13.14 -13.67 -26.15
C GLN A 454 -11.61 -13.61 -26.11
N ASP A 455 -11.08 -12.42 -25.87
CA ASP A 455 -9.68 -12.12 -25.62
C ASP A 455 -9.18 -12.80 -24.34
N HIS A 456 -9.96 -12.77 -23.27
CA HIS A 456 -9.62 -13.44 -22.01
C HIS A 456 -9.54 -14.96 -22.19
N ASN A 457 -10.56 -15.56 -22.81
CA ASN A 457 -10.58 -16.99 -23.10
C ASN A 457 -9.41 -17.40 -24.01
N LEU A 458 -9.13 -16.61 -25.05
CA LEU A 458 -8.03 -16.91 -25.96
C LEU A 458 -6.67 -16.81 -25.26
N THR A 459 -6.45 -15.76 -24.47
CA THR A 459 -5.22 -15.57 -23.69
C THR A 459 -5.01 -16.75 -22.75
N LEU A 460 -6.03 -17.13 -21.95
CA LEU A 460 -5.94 -18.28 -21.03
C LEU A 460 -5.57 -19.58 -21.74
N ARG A 461 -6.15 -19.84 -22.92
CA ARG A 461 -5.84 -21.03 -23.72
C ARG A 461 -4.44 -21.00 -24.32
N ALA A 462 -3.98 -19.83 -24.73
CA ALA A 462 -2.65 -19.67 -25.31
C ALA A 462 -1.57 -19.88 -24.25
N VAL A 463 -1.72 -19.26 -23.07
CA VAL A 463 -0.73 -19.35 -21.98
C VAL A 463 -0.58 -20.77 -21.42
N GLU A 464 -1.64 -21.60 -21.49
CA GLU A 464 -1.57 -23.04 -21.15
C GLU A 464 -0.53 -23.82 -21.97
N LYS A 465 -0.18 -23.33 -23.17
CA LYS A 465 0.72 -24.01 -24.11
C LYS A 465 1.92 -23.17 -24.56
N ALA A 466 1.97 -21.90 -24.17
CA ALA A 466 3.03 -20.99 -24.57
C ALA A 466 4.37 -21.37 -23.91
N ARG A 467 5.47 -21.28 -24.67
CA ARG A 467 6.82 -21.45 -24.11
C ARG A 467 7.27 -20.23 -23.34
N ASN A 468 6.92 -19.04 -23.82
CA ASN A 468 7.19 -17.78 -23.15
C ASN A 468 6.12 -16.73 -23.49
N VAL A 469 5.68 -16.04 -22.45
CA VAL A 469 4.85 -14.83 -22.55
C VAL A 469 5.77 -13.64 -22.29
N HIS A 470 5.78 -12.68 -23.20
CA HIS A 470 6.67 -11.53 -23.13
C HIS A 470 5.87 -10.23 -23.03
N HIS A 471 6.21 -9.43 -22.03
CA HIS A 471 5.65 -8.12 -21.82
C HIS A 471 6.61 -7.06 -22.37
N VAL A 472 6.12 -6.17 -23.22
CA VAL A 472 6.82 -4.95 -23.60
C VAL A 472 6.28 -3.81 -22.76
N ALA A 473 7.00 -3.46 -21.69
CA ALA A 473 6.65 -2.42 -20.70
C ALA A 473 6.75 -0.99 -21.26
N LYS A 474 5.98 -0.72 -22.32
CA LYS A 474 5.79 0.58 -22.96
C LYS A 474 4.31 0.73 -23.27
N VAL A 475 3.80 1.95 -23.11
CA VAL A 475 2.45 2.29 -23.57
C VAL A 475 2.47 2.37 -25.08
N LEU A 476 1.95 1.33 -25.73
CA LEU A 476 1.93 1.20 -27.20
C LEU A 476 0.52 1.12 -27.77
N TYR A 477 -0.48 1.07 -26.90
CA TYR A 477 -1.89 0.95 -27.23
C TYR A 477 -2.72 2.03 -26.54
N HIS A 478 -3.56 2.72 -27.32
CA HIS A 478 -4.45 3.76 -26.81
C HIS A 478 -5.90 3.33 -26.95
N TRP A 479 -6.52 2.99 -25.81
CA TRP A 479 -7.91 2.54 -25.77
C TRP A 479 -8.88 3.71 -25.80
N ARG A 480 -9.70 3.81 -26.85
CA ARG A 480 -10.61 4.93 -27.04
C ARG A 480 -11.86 4.80 -26.16
N LEU A 481 -12.09 5.83 -25.35
CA LEU A 481 -13.34 6.02 -24.63
C LEU A 481 -14.40 6.65 -25.55
N SER A 482 -15.49 5.93 -25.81
CA SER A 482 -16.66 6.43 -26.54
C SER A 482 -17.96 6.06 -25.82
N GLU A 483 -19.08 6.75 -26.09
CA GLU A 483 -20.39 6.47 -25.46
C GLU A 483 -20.86 5.02 -25.67
N THR A 484 -20.38 4.36 -26.72
CA THR A 484 -20.68 2.96 -27.07
C THR A 484 -19.62 1.96 -26.59
N SER A 485 -18.49 2.43 -26.06
CA SER A 485 -17.39 1.59 -25.57
C SER A 485 -17.75 0.92 -24.24
N THR A 486 -17.29 -0.32 -24.05
CA THR A 486 -17.43 -1.03 -22.77
C THR A 486 -16.71 -0.31 -21.63
N ALA A 487 -15.69 0.48 -21.95
CA ALA A 487 -14.96 1.34 -21.01
C ALA A 487 -15.82 2.42 -20.34
N ALA A 488 -16.91 2.85 -21.00
CA ALA A 488 -17.76 3.93 -20.53
C ALA A 488 -18.88 3.47 -19.58
N ASN A 489 -19.27 2.19 -19.59
CA ASN A 489 -20.39 1.70 -18.78
C ASN A 489 -20.37 0.17 -18.54
N ALA A 490 -19.70 -0.27 -17.47
CA ALA A 490 -19.60 -1.69 -17.11
C ALA A 490 -20.96 -2.35 -16.76
N ASP A 491 -21.91 -1.60 -16.20
CA ASP A 491 -23.23 -2.10 -15.78
C ASP A 491 -24.16 -2.44 -16.95
N SER A 492 -23.79 -2.07 -18.18
CA SER A 492 -24.64 -2.20 -19.36
C SER A 492 -24.62 -3.60 -20.02
N LYS A 493 -23.73 -4.51 -19.60
CA LYS A 493 -23.48 -5.79 -20.31
C LYS A 493 -23.22 -7.01 -19.39
N PRO A 494 -24.26 -7.56 -18.72
CA PRO A 494 -24.13 -8.75 -17.86
C PRO A 494 -23.53 -9.99 -18.55
N TYR A 495 -23.68 -10.08 -19.88
CA TYR A 495 -23.18 -11.22 -20.65
C TYR A 495 -21.65 -11.33 -20.63
N ALA A 496 -20.91 -10.22 -20.59
CA ALA A 496 -19.45 -10.23 -20.62
C ALA A 496 -18.86 -10.78 -19.32
N THR A 497 -19.45 -10.44 -18.17
CA THR A 497 -19.09 -11.05 -16.87
C THR A 497 -19.35 -12.56 -16.88
N ILE A 498 -20.49 -13.01 -17.40
CA ILE A 498 -20.81 -14.45 -17.49
C ILE A 498 -19.82 -15.17 -18.42
N ALA A 499 -19.50 -14.57 -19.57
CA ALA A 499 -18.54 -15.11 -20.52
C ALA A 499 -17.13 -15.23 -19.89
N GLY A 500 -16.72 -14.23 -19.11
CA GLY A 500 -15.42 -14.25 -18.44
C GLY A 500 -15.34 -15.25 -17.28
N ILE A 501 -16.36 -15.35 -16.44
CA ILE A 501 -16.45 -16.44 -15.43
C ILE A 501 -16.30 -17.80 -16.11
N LYS A 502 -17.00 -17.99 -17.24
CA LYS A 502 -16.92 -19.23 -18.02
C LYS A 502 -15.53 -19.45 -18.62
N ALA A 503 -14.87 -18.40 -19.13
CA ALA A 503 -13.51 -18.48 -19.68
C ALA A 503 -12.51 -18.97 -18.62
N VAL A 504 -12.55 -18.36 -17.43
CA VAL A 504 -11.67 -18.75 -16.31
C VAL A 504 -12.04 -20.13 -15.78
N GLN A 505 -13.32 -20.46 -15.60
CA GLN A 505 -13.74 -21.78 -15.14
C GLN A 505 -13.26 -22.87 -16.12
N ASN A 506 -13.48 -22.68 -17.43
CA ASN A 506 -13.04 -23.63 -18.43
C ASN A 506 -11.51 -23.78 -18.46
N HIS A 507 -10.76 -22.71 -18.17
CA HIS A 507 -9.30 -22.77 -18.02
C HIS A 507 -8.89 -23.65 -16.84
N LEU A 508 -9.49 -23.43 -15.66
CA LEU A 508 -9.20 -24.23 -14.47
C LEU A 508 -9.58 -25.71 -14.68
N ASP A 509 -10.73 -25.97 -15.33
CA ASP A 509 -11.19 -27.32 -15.66
C ASP A 509 -10.21 -28.04 -16.61
N ARG A 510 -9.67 -27.35 -17.64
CA ARG A 510 -8.66 -27.91 -18.55
C ARG A 510 -7.35 -28.28 -17.85
N LEU A 511 -6.97 -27.49 -16.85
CA LEU A 511 -5.79 -27.76 -16.02
C LEU A 511 -6.06 -28.80 -14.93
N GLY A 512 -7.30 -29.25 -14.75
CA GLY A 512 -7.68 -30.18 -13.68
C GLY A 512 -7.62 -29.55 -12.28
N LEU A 513 -7.68 -28.22 -12.18
CA LEU A 513 -7.67 -27.50 -10.92
C LEU A 513 -9.09 -27.47 -10.33
N ASN A 514 -9.27 -28.09 -9.16
CA ASN A 514 -10.56 -28.10 -8.46
C ASN A 514 -10.84 -26.73 -7.85
N ALA A 515 -11.52 -25.86 -8.61
CA ALA A 515 -11.80 -24.50 -8.21
C ALA A 515 -13.15 -24.03 -8.76
N LYS A 516 -13.74 -23.06 -8.07
CA LYS A 516 -14.96 -22.39 -8.47
C LYS A 516 -14.66 -20.93 -8.79
N VAL A 517 -15.16 -20.46 -9.92
CA VAL A 517 -15.08 -19.05 -10.32
C VAL A 517 -16.42 -18.36 -10.08
N GLU A 518 -16.37 -17.22 -9.40
CA GLU A 518 -17.52 -16.37 -9.12
C GLU A 518 -17.21 -14.92 -9.48
N GLN A 519 -18.24 -14.10 -9.64
CA GLN A 519 -18.06 -12.67 -9.78
C GLN A 519 -17.45 -12.11 -8.49
N ALA A 520 -16.39 -11.30 -8.61
CA ALA A 520 -15.83 -10.58 -7.46
C ALA A 520 -16.60 -9.28 -7.19
N ARG A 521 -16.07 -8.43 -6.30
CA ARG A 521 -16.72 -7.18 -5.89
C ARG A 521 -16.86 -6.15 -7.01
N ARG A 522 -16.12 -6.32 -8.11
CA ARG A 522 -16.10 -5.40 -9.25
C ARG A 522 -16.54 -6.06 -10.56
N PRO A 523 -17.05 -5.26 -11.51
CA PRO A 523 -17.30 -5.75 -12.86
C PRO A 523 -16.02 -6.28 -13.51
N PHE A 524 -16.15 -7.35 -14.29
CA PHE A 524 -15.06 -7.97 -15.05
C PHE A 524 -13.87 -8.48 -14.22
N THR A 525 -14.06 -8.64 -12.91
CA THR A 525 -13.12 -9.33 -12.03
C THR A 525 -13.78 -10.56 -11.40
N TYR A 526 -12.95 -11.55 -11.08
CA TYR A 526 -13.39 -12.89 -10.71
C TYR A 526 -12.72 -13.35 -9.43
N LYS A 527 -13.53 -13.90 -8.52
CA LYS A 527 -13.05 -14.58 -7.33
C LYS A 527 -12.86 -16.05 -7.67
N VAL A 528 -11.64 -16.55 -7.51
CA VAL A 528 -11.32 -17.96 -7.71
C VAL A 528 -11.15 -18.62 -6.35
N THR A 529 -12.02 -19.57 -6.03
CA THR A 529 -11.95 -20.34 -4.78
C THR A 529 -11.48 -21.75 -5.10
N TYR A 530 -10.25 -22.07 -4.74
CA TYR A 530 -9.68 -23.42 -4.88
C TYR A 530 -10.18 -24.29 -3.72
N ALA A 531 -10.60 -25.52 -4.03
CA ALA A 531 -10.98 -26.48 -3.01
C ALA A 531 -9.74 -26.96 -2.24
N ALA A 532 -9.84 -27.01 -0.91
CA ALA A 532 -8.84 -27.70 -0.11
C ALA A 532 -8.79 -29.19 -0.49
N PRO A 533 -7.63 -29.87 -0.36
CA PRO A 533 -7.51 -31.28 -0.71
C PRO A 533 -8.46 -32.17 0.09
N ASP A 534 -9.16 -33.10 -0.60
CA ASP A 534 -10.08 -34.07 0.03
C ASP A 534 -9.41 -34.97 1.08
N SER A 535 -8.07 -35.12 1.01
CA SER A 535 -7.29 -35.83 2.03
C SER A 535 -7.34 -35.16 3.40
N HIS A 536 -7.86 -33.93 3.47
CA HIS A 536 -8.00 -33.11 4.67
C HIS A 536 -6.69 -33.07 5.47
N PRO A 537 -5.58 -32.59 4.86
CA PRO A 537 -4.24 -32.75 5.42
C PRO A 537 -4.04 -31.95 6.72
N LEU A 538 -3.21 -32.47 7.62
CA LEU A 538 -2.83 -31.72 8.82
C LEU A 538 -2.04 -30.47 8.43
N VAL A 539 -2.47 -29.31 8.94
CA VAL A 539 -1.76 -28.02 8.83
C VAL A 539 -1.05 -27.73 10.16
N SER A 540 0.26 -27.50 10.14
CA SER A 540 1.00 -27.08 11.33
C SER A 540 1.17 -25.58 11.35
N ILE A 541 0.54 -24.92 12.31
CA ILE A 541 0.68 -23.48 12.55
C ILE A 541 1.83 -23.27 13.53
N ILE A 542 2.86 -22.53 13.10
CA ILE A 542 4.12 -22.37 13.82
C ILE A 542 4.24 -20.93 14.30
N ILE A 543 4.31 -20.77 15.63
CA ILE A 543 4.19 -19.46 16.29
C ILE A 543 5.35 -19.27 17.27
N PRO A 544 6.36 -18.45 16.97
CA PRO A 544 7.38 -18.08 17.94
C PRO A 544 6.86 -17.04 18.94
N THR A 545 7.25 -17.17 20.19
CA THR A 545 6.78 -16.29 21.27
C THR A 545 7.87 -16.05 22.31
N LYS A 546 7.82 -14.85 22.89
CA LYS A 546 8.58 -14.44 24.07
C LYS A 546 7.74 -13.46 24.87
N ASP A 547 7.44 -13.82 26.12
CA ASP A 547 6.61 -13.01 27.04
C ASP A 547 5.25 -12.57 26.43
N TYR A 548 4.57 -11.59 27.04
CA TYR A 548 3.29 -11.03 26.55
C TYR A 548 2.16 -12.06 26.35
N ALA A 549 1.85 -12.82 27.41
CA ALA A 549 0.82 -13.86 27.40
C ALA A 549 -0.53 -13.43 26.80
N ASN A 550 -0.96 -12.18 27.03
CA ASN A 550 -2.21 -11.63 26.49
C ASN A 550 -2.21 -11.48 24.96
N ILE A 551 -1.05 -11.16 24.36
CA ILE A 551 -0.93 -11.02 22.90
C ILE A 551 -1.05 -12.40 22.26
N LEU A 552 -0.32 -13.39 22.82
CA LEU A 552 -0.42 -14.77 22.37
C LEU A 552 -1.84 -15.32 22.58
N ASP A 553 -2.53 -14.97 23.67
CA ASP A 553 -3.93 -15.37 23.91
C ASP A 553 -4.90 -14.83 22.86
N ASN A 554 -4.77 -13.57 22.45
CA ASN A 554 -5.57 -13.03 21.35
C ASN A 554 -5.35 -13.82 20.05
N CYS A 555 -4.09 -14.11 19.71
CA CYS A 555 -3.75 -14.90 18.53
C CYS A 555 -4.36 -16.31 18.59
N ILE A 556 -4.05 -17.09 19.64
CA ILE A 556 -4.51 -18.47 19.78
C ILE A 556 -6.05 -18.55 19.88
N THR A 557 -6.67 -17.65 20.63
CA THR A 557 -8.13 -17.60 20.76
C THR A 557 -8.79 -17.29 19.42
N SER A 558 -8.27 -16.32 18.66
CA SER A 558 -8.80 -16.01 17.33
C SER A 558 -8.71 -17.19 16.37
N ILE A 559 -7.62 -17.97 16.42
CA ILE A 559 -7.47 -19.19 15.61
C ILE A 559 -8.50 -20.24 16.02
N VAL A 560 -8.57 -20.58 17.32
CA VAL A 560 -9.43 -21.67 17.79
C VAL A 560 -10.92 -21.35 17.66
N GLU A 561 -11.32 -20.10 17.89
CA GLU A 561 -12.74 -19.70 17.89
C GLU A 561 -13.27 -19.38 16.48
N LYS A 562 -12.43 -18.90 15.56
CA LYS A 562 -12.89 -18.45 14.23
C LYS A 562 -12.62 -19.45 13.10
N SER A 563 -11.61 -20.32 13.22
CA SER A 563 -11.23 -21.22 12.11
C SER A 563 -12.31 -22.26 11.82
N THR A 564 -12.66 -22.43 10.54
CA THR A 564 -13.60 -23.48 10.10
C THR A 564 -12.91 -24.78 9.65
N TYR A 565 -11.64 -24.73 9.28
CA TYR A 565 -10.80 -25.93 9.13
C TYR A 565 -10.42 -26.51 10.49
N ASP A 566 -10.58 -27.81 10.69
CA ASP A 566 -10.44 -28.46 12.01
C ASP A 566 -9.21 -29.38 12.15
N ASN A 567 -8.48 -29.67 11.06
CA ASN A 567 -7.30 -30.54 11.10
C ASN A 567 -5.99 -29.74 11.12
N TYR A 568 -5.73 -29.07 12.24
CA TYR A 568 -4.49 -28.32 12.45
C TYR A 568 -3.86 -28.60 13.82
N GLU A 569 -2.57 -28.32 13.94
CA GLU A 569 -1.86 -28.26 15.22
C GLU A 569 -1.20 -26.88 15.39
N LEU A 570 -0.99 -26.47 16.65
CA LEU A 570 -0.31 -25.25 17.02
C LEU A 570 1.04 -25.61 17.65
N VAL A 571 2.13 -25.31 16.95
CA VAL A 571 3.51 -25.47 17.44
C VAL A 571 3.99 -24.12 17.98
N ILE A 572 3.86 -23.95 19.29
CA ILE A 572 4.27 -22.72 19.99
C ILE A 572 5.74 -22.85 20.38
N ILE A 573 6.57 -21.94 19.88
CA ILE A 573 8.01 -21.92 20.14
C ILE A 573 8.31 -20.90 21.22
N GLU A 574 8.61 -21.39 22.42
CA GLU A 574 9.06 -20.57 23.52
C GLU A 574 10.54 -20.20 23.31
N ASN A 575 10.85 -18.89 23.40
CA ASN A 575 12.23 -18.42 23.39
C ASN A 575 12.54 -17.40 24.48
N ASN A 576 13.22 -17.86 25.53
CA ASN A 576 13.82 -17.03 26.58
C ASN A 576 12.82 -16.05 27.23
N SER A 577 11.58 -16.50 27.46
CA SER A 577 10.57 -15.77 28.24
C SER A 577 11.05 -15.62 29.69
N THR A 578 10.68 -14.50 30.32
CA THR A 578 11.13 -14.14 31.67
C THR A 578 9.98 -13.91 32.64
N GLU A 579 8.77 -13.71 32.14
CA GLU A 579 7.59 -13.46 32.97
C GLU A 579 6.94 -14.77 33.43
N ASN A 580 6.73 -14.93 34.75
CA ASN A 580 6.03 -16.10 35.30
C ASN A 580 4.63 -16.28 34.70
N ALA A 581 3.93 -15.18 34.41
CA ALA A 581 2.60 -15.20 33.81
C ALA A 581 2.58 -15.91 32.44
N THR A 582 3.69 -15.85 31.69
CA THR A 582 3.85 -16.51 30.40
C THR A 582 3.90 -18.02 30.55
N PHE A 583 4.69 -18.52 31.50
CA PHE A 583 4.78 -19.96 31.77
C PHE A 583 3.47 -20.52 32.34
N GLU A 584 2.82 -19.80 33.26
CA GLU A 584 1.47 -20.17 33.75
C GLU A 584 0.44 -20.22 32.61
N TYR A 585 0.57 -19.32 31.63
CA TYR A 585 -0.30 -19.30 30.48
C TYR A 585 -0.05 -20.49 29.53
N TYR A 586 1.22 -20.89 29.32
CA TYR A 586 1.52 -22.11 28.56
C TYR A 586 0.92 -23.36 29.20
N ASP A 587 1.02 -23.51 30.52
CA ASP A 587 0.39 -24.63 31.26
C ASP A 587 -1.13 -24.66 31.04
N LYS A 588 -1.78 -23.48 31.11
CA LYS A 588 -3.22 -23.33 30.82
C LYS A 588 -3.56 -23.70 29.38
N LEU A 589 -2.76 -23.26 28.41
CA LEU A 589 -2.97 -23.56 27.00
C LEU A 589 -2.88 -25.05 26.71
N GLN A 590 -1.83 -25.71 27.19
CA GLN A 590 -1.64 -27.15 26.99
C GLN A 590 -2.74 -27.95 27.69
N ALA A 591 -3.22 -27.51 28.86
CA ALA A 591 -4.33 -28.16 29.55
C ALA A 591 -5.67 -27.93 28.84
N LYS A 592 -5.90 -26.74 28.26
CA LYS A 592 -7.14 -26.38 27.57
C LYS A 592 -7.25 -27.05 26.19
N TYR A 593 -6.12 -27.20 25.48
CA TYR A 593 -6.08 -27.71 24.11
C TYR A 593 -5.00 -28.80 23.92
N PRO A 594 -5.05 -29.93 24.66
CA PRO A 594 -3.98 -30.92 24.70
C PRO A 594 -3.71 -31.63 23.36
N ASP A 595 -4.71 -31.74 22.49
CA ASP A 595 -4.60 -32.42 21.20
C ASP A 595 -4.15 -31.49 20.06
N ILE A 596 -4.23 -30.17 20.29
CA ILE A 596 -3.97 -29.14 19.28
C ILE A 596 -2.67 -28.40 19.59
N VAL A 597 -2.43 -28.02 20.85
CA VAL A 597 -1.30 -27.18 21.26
C VAL A 597 -0.10 -28.03 21.68
N ARG A 598 1.05 -27.70 21.10
CA ARG A 598 2.34 -28.24 21.48
C ARG A 598 3.35 -27.11 21.72
N LEU A 599 3.83 -27.04 22.96
CA LEU A 599 4.92 -26.15 23.34
C LEU A 599 6.28 -26.79 23.04
N VAL A 600 7.19 -26.04 22.44
CA VAL A 600 8.58 -26.44 22.18
C VAL A 600 9.52 -25.32 22.59
N THR A 601 10.61 -25.66 23.27
CA THR A 601 11.52 -24.66 23.87
C THR A 601 12.82 -24.53 23.07
N TRP A 602 13.20 -23.29 22.75
CA TRP A 602 14.48 -22.92 22.16
C TRP A 602 15.37 -22.18 23.17
N GLU A 603 16.39 -22.87 23.67
CA GLU A 603 17.29 -22.40 24.74
C GLU A 603 18.49 -21.58 24.24
N HIS A 604 18.54 -21.24 22.94
CA HIS A 604 19.64 -20.45 22.38
C HIS A 604 19.24 -18.99 22.15
N GLU A 605 20.20 -18.19 21.67
CA GLU A 605 19.97 -16.79 21.30
C GLU A 605 18.85 -16.65 20.26
N PHE A 606 18.18 -15.49 20.31
CA PHE A 606 17.08 -15.19 19.39
C PHE A 606 17.61 -15.04 17.96
N ASN A 607 17.07 -15.83 17.05
CA ASN A 607 17.20 -15.67 15.62
C ASN A 607 15.88 -16.18 15.02
N PHE A 608 15.13 -15.30 14.36
CA PHE A 608 13.78 -15.61 13.88
C PHE A 608 13.80 -16.79 12.89
N SER A 609 14.75 -16.79 11.97
CA SER A 609 14.92 -17.87 10.99
C SER A 609 15.24 -19.21 11.66
N ARG A 610 16.14 -19.24 12.64
CA ARG A 610 16.43 -20.46 13.44
C ARG A 610 15.21 -20.96 14.18
N LEU A 611 14.45 -20.05 14.81
CA LEU A 611 13.23 -20.39 15.53
C LEU A 611 12.22 -21.02 14.58
N MET A 612 11.95 -20.40 13.43
CA MET A 612 11.02 -20.95 12.45
C MET A 612 11.48 -22.32 11.94
N ASN A 613 12.74 -22.48 11.53
CA ASN A 613 13.31 -23.77 11.12
C ASN A 613 13.18 -24.84 12.22
N PHE A 614 13.42 -24.49 13.48
CA PHE A 614 13.28 -25.37 14.64
C PHE A 614 11.83 -25.82 14.87
N GLY A 615 10.87 -24.90 14.69
CA GLY A 615 9.45 -25.18 14.76
C GLY A 615 8.98 -26.10 13.63
N VAL A 616 9.39 -25.81 12.40
CA VAL A 616 9.12 -26.64 11.22
C VAL A 616 9.65 -28.06 11.42
N ALA A 617 10.88 -28.22 11.93
CA ALA A 617 11.45 -29.54 12.21
C ALA A 617 10.66 -30.35 13.25
N ARG A 618 9.83 -29.68 14.08
CA ARG A 618 8.96 -30.33 15.06
C ARG A 618 7.55 -30.54 14.53
N ALA A 619 7.07 -29.72 13.61
CA ALA A 619 5.76 -29.84 12.99
C ALA A 619 5.49 -31.26 12.43
N LYS A 620 4.23 -31.67 12.35
CA LYS A 620 3.79 -32.97 11.78
C LYS A 620 3.03 -32.81 10.45
N GLY A 621 2.45 -31.64 10.20
CA GLY A 621 1.66 -31.33 9.02
C GLY A 621 2.49 -31.18 7.75
N ASN A 622 1.91 -31.64 6.63
CA ASN A 622 2.53 -31.51 5.30
C ASN A 622 2.42 -30.08 4.76
N TYR A 623 1.53 -29.28 5.34
CA TYR A 623 1.41 -27.85 5.10
C TYR A 623 1.81 -27.11 6.37
N LEU A 624 2.60 -26.05 6.19
CA LEU A 624 3.16 -25.23 7.24
C LEU A 624 2.52 -23.85 7.12
N LEU A 625 2.02 -23.32 8.23
CA LEU A 625 1.55 -21.95 8.33
C LEU A 625 2.46 -21.23 9.34
N LEU A 626 3.34 -20.38 8.84
CA LEU A 626 4.22 -19.57 9.69
C LEU A 626 3.46 -18.30 10.07
N LEU A 627 3.33 -18.05 11.37
CA LEU A 627 2.46 -17.01 11.90
C LEU A 627 3.13 -16.28 13.06
N ASN A 628 3.07 -14.95 13.05
CA ASN A 628 3.51 -14.18 14.19
C ASN A 628 2.51 -14.29 15.36
N ASN A 629 3.01 -14.20 16.59
CA ASN A 629 2.20 -14.33 17.80
C ASN A 629 1.28 -13.13 18.09
N ASP A 630 1.46 -12.03 17.38
CA ASP A 630 0.71 -10.77 17.49
C ASP A 630 -0.22 -10.57 16.29
N THR A 631 -0.88 -11.65 15.87
CA THR A 631 -1.89 -11.65 14.82
C THR A 631 -3.29 -11.91 15.40
N GLU A 632 -4.34 -11.43 14.73
CA GLU A 632 -5.73 -11.80 15.03
C GLU A 632 -6.45 -12.17 13.72
N VAL A 633 -6.98 -13.39 13.65
CA VAL A 633 -7.73 -13.87 12.49
C VAL A 633 -9.03 -13.08 12.30
N ILE A 634 -9.33 -12.64 11.08
CA ILE A 634 -10.62 -12.01 10.72
C ILE A 634 -11.46 -13.00 9.91
N THR A 635 -10.88 -13.60 8.85
CA THR A 635 -11.57 -14.52 7.95
C THR A 635 -11.74 -15.92 8.59
N PRO A 636 -12.97 -16.44 8.77
CA PRO A 636 -13.18 -17.76 9.38
C PRO A 636 -12.59 -18.94 8.58
N ASN A 637 -12.75 -18.93 7.25
CA ASN A 637 -12.30 -19.99 6.34
C ASN A 637 -10.88 -19.76 5.81
N TRP A 638 -10.03 -19.10 6.59
CA TRP A 638 -8.70 -18.68 6.16
C TRP A 638 -7.76 -19.84 5.84
N ILE A 639 -7.73 -20.89 6.68
CA ILE A 639 -6.85 -22.05 6.49
C ILE A 639 -7.20 -22.78 5.20
N GLU A 640 -8.46 -23.16 4.99
CA GLU A 640 -8.87 -23.88 3.79
C GLU A 640 -8.73 -23.04 2.51
N THR A 641 -8.89 -21.71 2.60
CA THR A 641 -8.66 -20.80 1.46
C THR A 641 -7.18 -20.76 1.07
N MET A 642 -6.28 -20.56 2.03
CA MET A 642 -4.84 -20.60 1.77
C MET A 642 -4.39 -21.99 1.32
N LEU A 643 -4.95 -23.05 1.92
CA LEU A 643 -4.61 -24.44 1.63
C LEU A 643 -5.03 -24.85 0.22
N GLY A 644 -6.21 -24.44 -0.25
CA GLY A 644 -6.65 -24.71 -1.62
C GLY A 644 -5.71 -24.11 -2.66
N ILE A 645 -5.23 -22.89 -2.43
CA ILE A 645 -4.24 -22.23 -3.30
C ILE A 645 -2.88 -22.92 -3.18
N CYS A 646 -2.40 -23.14 -1.96
CA CYS A 646 -1.09 -23.72 -1.68
C CYS A 646 -0.99 -25.18 -2.15
N ALA A 647 -2.10 -25.90 -2.29
CA ALA A 647 -2.12 -27.27 -2.77
C ALA A 647 -1.80 -27.41 -4.26
N ARG A 648 -1.91 -26.33 -5.05
CA ARG A 648 -1.54 -26.35 -6.48
C ARG A 648 -0.06 -26.69 -6.64
N GLU A 649 0.27 -27.48 -7.66
CA GLU A 649 1.66 -27.92 -7.89
C GLU A 649 2.62 -26.75 -8.15
N ASP A 650 2.15 -25.71 -8.84
CA ASP A 650 2.89 -24.51 -9.24
C ASP A 650 3.06 -23.46 -8.13
N VAL A 651 2.48 -23.66 -6.94
CA VAL A 651 2.54 -22.70 -5.84
C VAL A 651 3.51 -23.16 -4.76
N GLY A 652 4.44 -22.27 -4.39
CA GLY A 652 5.41 -22.47 -3.31
C GLY A 652 4.95 -21.83 -1.99
N ALA A 653 4.31 -20.66 -2.05
CA ALA A 653 3.78 -20.00 -0.86
C ALA A 653 2.53 -19.14 -1.12
N VAL A 654 1.74 -18.93 -0.07
CA VAL A 654 0.53 -18.11 -0.08
C VAL A 654 0.56 -17.11 1.07
N GLY A 655 0.31 -15.84 0.79
CA GLY A 655 0.23 -14.75 1.77
C GLY A 655 -1.17 -14.16 1.90
N ALA A 656 -1.48 -13.69 3.10
CA ALA A 656 -2.75 -13.04 3.44
C ALA A 656 -2.71 -11.51 3.27
N LYS A 657 -3.86 -10.86 3.24
CA LYS A 657 -3.98 -9.41 3.43
C LYS A 657 -3.94 -9.08 4.92
N LEU A 658 -3.04 -8.18 5.31
CA LEU A 658 -2.85 -7.80 6.71
C LEU A 658 -3.21 -6.35 6.96
N TYR A 659 -3.84 -6.10 8.10
CA TYR A 659 -4.22 -4.77 8.55
C TYR A 659 -3.49 -4.37 9.83
N TYR A 660 -3.18 -3.09 9.92
CA TYR A 660 -2.94 -2.44 11.19
C TYR A 660 -4.23 -2.37 12.02
N PRO A 661 -4.15 -2.25 13.36
CA PRO A 661 -5.34 -2.23 14.22
C PRO A 661 -6.25 -1.00 14.02
N ASP A 662 -5.78 0.01 13.29
CA ASP A 662 -6.57 1.18 12.90
C ASP A 662 -7.27 1.02 11.53
N ASN A 663 -7.37 -0.20 11.01
CA ASN A 663 -8.00 -0.55 9.73
C ASN A 663 -7.32 0.07 8.49
N THR A 664 -6.01 0.26 8.54
CA THR A 664 -5.22 0.55 7.34
C THR A 664 -4.44 -0.69 6.90
N ILE A 665 -4.15 -0.78 5.61
CA ILE A 665 -3.41 -1.90 5.01
C ILE A 665 -1.98 -1.89 5.56
N GLN A 666 -1.50 -3.05 6.02
CA GLN A 666 -0.10 -3.30 6.33
C GLN A 666 0.57 -4.13 5.23
N HIS A 667 -0.14 -5.10 4.64
CA HIS A 667 0.39 -5.95 3.59
C HIS A 667 -0.70 -6.28 2.56
N ALA A 668 -0.40 -5.99 1.30
CA ALA A 668 -1.19 -6.36 0.13
C ALA A 668 -0.27 -6.90 -1.00
N GLY A 669 0.75 -7.66 -0.62
CA GLY A 669 1.87 -8.04 -1.50
C GLY A 669 3.19 -7.34 -1.12
N LEU A 670 4.30 -7.92 -1.57
CA LEU A 670 5.64 -7.37 -1.39
C LEU A 670 6.46 -7.57 -2.68
N CYS A 671 7.13 -6.49 -3.10
CA CYS A 671 8.05 -6.50 -4.22
C CYS A 671 9.44 -6.04 -3.77
N VAL A 672 10.48 -6.52 -4.46
CA VAL A 672 11.86 -6.06 -4.32
C VAL A 672 11.92 -4.61 -4.78
N THR A 673 12.04 -3.69 -3.83
CA THR A 673 11.95 -2.27 -4.10
C THR A 673 12.63 -1.46 -3.00
N GLY A 674 13.03 -0.21 -3.30
CA GLY A 674 13.49 0.71 -2.26
C GLY A 674 14.76 0.30 -1.52
N GLY A 675 15.61 -0.49 -2.15
CA GLY A 675 16.88 -0.97 -1.61
C GLY A 675 16.86 -2.39 -1.04
N VAL A 676 15.69 -2.97 -0.69
CA VAL A 676 15.54 -4.42 -0.48
C VAL A 676 14.15 -4.90 -0.88
N ALA A 677 13.11 -4.48 -0.14
CA ALA A 677 11.76 -4.98 -0.29
C ALA A 677 10.77 -4.03 0.40
N GLY A 678 9.57 -3.89 -0.17
CA GLY A 678 8.56 -2.96 0.31
C GLY A 678 7.15 -3.55 0.31
N HIS A 679 6.40 -3.30 1.38
CA HIS A 679 4.97 -3.60 1.44
C HIS A 679 4.18 -2.66 0.54
N LEU A 680 3.40 -3.21 -0.38
CA LEU A 680 2.61 -2.41 -1.32
C LEU A 680 1.37 -1.83 -0.62
N CYS A 681 1.03 -0.59 -1.00
CA CYS A 681 -0.17 0.12 -0.53
C CYS A 681 -0.30 0.24 1.00
N GLN A 682 0.84 0.27 1.71
CA GLN A 682 0.89 0.44 3.17
C GLN A 682 0.11 1.69 3.61
N SER A 683 -0.54 1.65 4.77
CA SER A 683 -1.31 2.76 5.34
C SER A 683 -2.55 3.22 4.54
N MET A 684 -2.84 2.68 3.36
CA MET A 684 -4.11 2.95 2.68
C MET A 684 -5.28 2.42 3.52
N PRO A 685 -6.46 3.07 3.52
CA PRO A 685 -7.65 2.55 4.19
C PRO A 685 -8.00 1.13 3.74
N LYS A 686 -8.55 0.30 4.64
CA LYS A 686 -8.88 -1.12 4.40
C LYS A 686 -9.66 -1.36 3.09
N ASP A 687 -10.63 -0.49 2.80
CA ASP A 687 -11.52 -0.59 1.64
C ASP A 687 -10.98 0.13 0.40
N ASN A 688 -9.78 0.71 0.47
CA ASN A 688 -9.14 1.33 -0.68
C ASN A 688 -8.58 0.25 -1.63
N TRP A 689 -9.07 0.32 -2.86
CA TRP A 689 -8.76 -0.63 -3.91
C TRP A 689 -7.39 -0.46 -4.56
N GLY A 690 -6.75 0.70 -4.39
CA GLY A 690 -5.43 1.01 -4.97
C GLY A 690 -5.44 1.06 -6.50
N TYR A 691 -4.23 1.10 -7.05
CA TYR A 691 -3.96 1.12 -8.49
C TYR A 691 -4.67 -0.04 -9.19
N PHE A 692 -5.53 0.24 -10.18
CA PHE A 692 -6.24 -0.78 -10.99
C PHE A 692 -6.81 -1.96 -10.21
N ALA A 693 -7.36 -1.75 -9.02
CA ALA A 693 -7.90 -2.84 -8.20
C ALA A 693 -6.91 -3.76 -7.48
N LEU A 694 -5.62 -3.59 -7.75
CA LEU A 694 -4.46 -4.00 -6.98
C LEU A 694 -4.77 -4.79 -5.70
N ASN A 695 -5.24 -4.05 -4.70
CA ASN A 695 -5.35 -4.50 -3.31
C ASN A 695 -6.44 -5.55 -3.06
N ASP A 696 -7.34 -5.77 -4.03
CA ASP A 696 -8.48 -6.67 -3.98
C ASP A 696 -8.39 -7.78 -5.05
N ALA A 697 -7.24 -7.90 -5.72
CA ALA A 697 -6.97 -8.93 -6.71
C ALA A 697 -6.05 -10.02 -6.15
N GLN A 698 -6.47 -11.28 -6.29
CA GLN A 698 -5.54 -12.40 -6.10
C GLN A 698 -4.52 -12.37 -7.24
N GLN A 699 -3.23 -12.38 -6.90
CA GLN A 699 -2.15 -12.25 -7.89
C GLN A 699 -0.84 -12.80 -7.35
N ASP A 700 0.11 -12.98 -8.26
CA ASP A 700 1.47 -13.38 -7.95
C ASP A 700 2.33 -12.16 -7.56
N PHE A 701 3.20 -12.30 -6.57
CA PHE A 701 4.21 -11.31 -6.19
C PHE A 701 5.58 -11.95 -6.00
N SER A 702 6.61 -11.13 -5.77
CA SER A 702 7.96 -11.64 -5.52
C SER A 702 8.11 -12.19 -4.11
N ALA A 703 7.38 -11.61 -3.14
CA ALA A 703 7.28 -12.16 -1.80
C ALA A 703 5.95 -11.81 -1.10
N VAL A 704 5.72 -12.52 0.00
CA VAL A 704 4.71 -12.21 1.01
C VAL A 704 5.35 -12.28 2.39
N THR A 705 4.75 -11.65 3.40
CA THR A 705 5.39 -11.58 4.72
C THR A 705 5.17 -12.83 5.58
N ALA A 706 6.18 -13.18 6.39
CA ALA A 706 6.07 -14.25 7.39
C ALA A 706 5.16 -13.91 8.58
N ALA A 707 4.54 -12.73 8.63
CA ALA A 707 3.49 -12.47 9.61
C ALA A 707 2.31 -13.44 9.44
N CYS A 708 2.00 -13.87 8.21
CA CYS A 708 1.10 -14.99 7.90
C CYS A 708 1.39 -15.55 6.51
N ILE A 709 2.11 -16.66 6.43
CA ILE A 709 2.46 -17.35 5.17
C ILE A 709 2.18 -18.84 5.27
N MET A 710 1.55 -19.41 4.25
CA MET A 710 1.36 -20.85 4.11
C MET A 710 2.29 -21.41 3.02
N THR A 711 2.91 -22.56 3.26
CA THR A 711 3.77 -23.25 2.30
C THR A 711 3.70 -24.77 2.49
N LYS A 712 4.04 -25.54 1.44
CA LYS A 712 4.22 -26.98 1.57
C LYS A 712 5.51 -27.25 2.32
N ARG A 713 5.52 -28.26 3.20
CA ARG A 713 6.74 -28.73 3.83
C ARG A 713 7.79 -29.15 2.80
N SER A 714 7.37 -29.81 1.72
CA SER A 714 8.27 -30.27 0.67
C SER A 714 9.04 -29.11 0.03
N GLU A 715 8.35 -28.01 -0.31
CA GLU A 715 9.01 -26.84 -0.91
C GLU A 715 9.88 -26.11 0.12
N TYR A 716 9.40 -25.99 1.37
CA TYR A 716 10.20 -25.41 2.47
C TYR A 716 11.54 -26.14 2.64
N GLU A 717 11.52 -27.47 2.71
CA GLU A 717 12.72 -28.30 2.86
C GLU A 717 13.61 -28.27 1.61
N LYS A 718 13.01 -28.28 0.41
CA LYS A 718 13.71 -28.27 -0.87
C LYS A 718 14.56 -27.01 -1.07
N VAL A 719 14.09 -25.85 -0.62
CA VAL A 719 14.84 -24.58 -0.70
C VAL A 719 15.69 -24.29 0.56
N GLY A 720 15.72 -25.22 1.52
CA GLY A 720 16.52 -25.10 2.74
C GLY A 720 15.91 -24.17 3.81
N GLY A 721 14.61 -23.91 3.77
CA GLY A 721 13.89 -23.12 4.77
C GLY A 721 14.32 -21.66 4.83
N PHE A 722 14.19 -21.05 6.01
CA PHE A 722 14.65 -19.66 6.22
C PHE A 722 16.17 -19.63 6.41
N THR A 723 16.85 -18.69 5.74
CA THR A 723 18.30 -18.54 5.90
C THR A 723 18.63 -17.99 7.29
N GLU A 724 19.52 -18.66 8.02
CA GLU A 724 19.87 -18.26 9.38
C GLU A 724 20.79 -17.02 9.43
N GLU A 725 21.33 -16.60 8.29
CA GLU A 725 22.10 -15.35 8.13
C GLU A 725 21.21 -14.11 8.30
N LEU A 726 19.90 -14.25 8.02
CA LEU A 726 18.89 -13.23 8.24
C LEU A 726 18.22 -13.49 9.60
N GLN A 727 18.73 -12.83 10.64
CA GLN A 727 18.29 -13.01 12.01
C GLN A 727 16.90 -12.43 12.26
N VAL A 728 16.57 -11.30 11.61
CA VAL A 728 15.39 -10.50 11.94
C VAL A 728 14.65 -9.98 10.71
N ALA A 729 15.32 -9.32 9.78
CA ALA A 729 14.68 -8.75 8.60
C ALA A 729 14.86 -9.63 7.35
N PHE A 730 13.92 -9.52 6.41
CA PHE A 730 13.99 -10.07 5.04
C PHE A 730 14.07 -11.60 4.90
N ASN A 731 13.94 -12.36 5.99
CA ASN A 731 13.96 -13.83 5.93
C ASN A 731 12.81 -14.41 5.11
N ASP A 732 11.64 -13.77 5.16
CA ASP A 732 10.46 -14.07 4.35
C ASP A 732 10.66 -13.73 2.88
N VAL A 733 11.29 -12.59 2.59
CA VAL A 733 11.67 -12.18 1.24
C VAL A 733 12.66 -13.17 0.63
N ASP A 734 13.77 -13.48 1.32
CA ASP A 734 14.75 -14.48 0.86
C ASP A 734 14.10 -15.84 0.62
N PHE A 735 13.21 -16.29 1.52
CA PHE A 735 12.48 -17.54 1.35
C PHE A 735 11.62 -17.55 0.08
N CYS A 736 10.81 -16.52 -0.13
CA CYS A 736 9.97 -16.40 -1.33
C CYS A 736 10.82 -16.35 -2.60
N LEU A 737 11.94 -15.62 -2.59
CA LEU A 737 12.84 -15.54 -3.74
C LEU A 737 13.53 -16.89 -4.06
N LYS A 738 13.85 -17.72 -3.05
CA LYS A 738 14.35 -19.09 -3.28
C LYS A 738 13.29 -20.01 -3.91
N LEU A 739 12.04 -19.88 -3.50
CA LEU A 739 10.93 -20.60 -4.15
C LEU A 739 10.78 -20.15 -5.61
N ARG A 740 10.91 -18.85 -5.89
CA ARG A 740 10.87 -18.35 -7.27
C ARG A 740 12.02 -18.85 -8.13
N GLU A 741 13.22 -19.04 -7.59
CA GLU A 741 14.35 -19.64 -8.33
C GLU A 741 14.07 -21.06 -8.83
N ILE A 742 13.14 -21.79 -8.19
CA ILE A 742 12.69 -23.10 -8.65
C ILE A 742 11.38 -23.04 -9.45
N ASN A 743 10.98 -21.83 -9.87
CA ASN A 743 9.77 -21.50 -10.64
C ASN A 743 8.44 -21.67 -9.90
N ASP A 744 8.47 -21.67 -8.56
CA ASP A 744 7.24 -21.68 -7.79
C ASP A 744 6.64 -20.27 -7.69
N LEU A 745 5.31 -20.20 -7.76
CA LEU A 745 4.53 -18.98 -7.57
C LEU A 745 4.39 -18.62 -6.10
N ILE A 746 4.40 -17.32 -5.81
CA ILE A 746 4.09 -16.74 -4.51
C ILE A 746 2.80 -15.96 -4.66
N VAL A 747 1.72 -16.52 -4.12
CA VAL A 747 0.36 -16.00 -4.36
C VAL A 747 -0.08 -15.15 -3.17
N TYR A 748 -0.45 -13.90 -3.42
CA TYR A 748 -1.19 -13.08 -2.47
C TYR A 748 -2.68 -13.30 -2.67
N THR A 749 -3.43 -13.53 -1.59
CA THR A 749 -4.89 -13.59 -1.64
C THR A 749 -5.55 -12.51 -0.77
N PRO A 750 -6.43 -11.66 -1.33
CA PRO A 750 -7.18 -10.66 -0.58
C PRO A 750 -8.34 -11.28 0.21
N GLU A 751 -8.64 -12.56 0.00
CA GLU A 751 -9.77 -13.27 0.63
C GLU A 751 -9.49 -13.66 2.08
N VAL A 752 -8.21 -13.62 2.49
CA VAL A 752 -7.75 -13.94 3.83
C VAL A 752 -7.27 -12.67 4.51
N GLU A 753 -7.99 -12.25 5.55
CA GLU A 753 -7.73 -11.02 6.28
C GLU A 753 -7.34 -11.32 7.72
N LEU A 754 -6.29 -10.66 8.22
CA LEU A 754 -5.86 -10.68 9.62
C LEU A 754 -5.46 -9.29 10.09
N TYR A 755 -5.60 -9.01 11.38
CA TYR A 755 -4.84 -7.92 12.01
C TYR A 755 -3.45 -8.42 12.39
N HIS A 756 -2.45 -7.54 12.30
CA HIS A 756 -1.11 -7.78 12.81
C HIS A 756 -0.67 -6.52 13.58
N TYR A 757 -0.43 -6.70 14.89
CA TYR A 757 -0.26 -5.57 15.81
C TYR A 757 1.15 -4.95 15.81
N GLU A 758 2.13 -5.65 15.21
CA GLU A 758 3.51 -5.27 14.92
C GLU A 758 4.35 -4.72 16.09
N SER A 759 5.59 -5.20 16.21
CA SER A 759 6.64 -4.61 17.07
C SER A 759 6.37 -4.54 18.58
N ILE A 760 5.24 -5.06 19.08
CA ILE A 760 4.93 -5.03 20.52
C ILE A 760 5.94 -5.85 21.34
N SER A 761 6.34 -7.03 20.85
CA SER A 761 7.30 -7.90 21.57
C SER A 761 8.78 -7.59 21.27
N ARG A 762 9.06 -6.89 20.15
CA ARG A 762 10.43 -6.71 19.63
C ARG A 762 11.06 -5.35 19.94
N GLY A 763 10.25 -4.28 20.05
CA GLY A 763 10.70 -2.90 20.12
C GLY A 763 11.44 -2.43 18.84
N VAL A 764 11.75 -1.14 18.75
CA VAL A 764 12.23 -0.51 17.50
C VAL A 764 13.75 -0.72 17.29
N GLU A 765 14.21 -0.58 16.04
CA GLU A 765 15.59 -0.78 15.55
C GLU A 765 16.55 0.39 15.93
N ASN A 766 16.57 0.78 17.21
CA ASN A 766 17.10 2.09 17.60
C ASN A 766 18.47 2.07 18.31
N ASN A 767 19.07 0.89 18.48
CA ASN A 767 20.43 0.79 19.05
C ASN A 767 21.44 0.41 17.97
N THR A 768 22.72 0.72 18.24
CA THR A 768 23.80 0.54 17.26
C THR A 768 23.95 -0.90 16.78
N ASP A 769 23.82 -1.87 17.68
CA ASP A 769 23.98 -3.30 17.34
C ASP A 769 22.86 -3.78 16.40
N LYS A 770 21.62 -3.36 16.67
CA LYS A 770 20.45 -3.58 15.83
C LYS A 770 20.67 -2.98 14.44
N GLN A 771 21.07 -1.70 14.35
CA GLN A 771 21.38 -1.05 13.07
C GLN A 771 22.50 -1.75 12.28
N ILE A 772 23.59 -2.15 12.95
CA ILE A 772 24.67 -2.92 12.32
C ILE A 772 24.15 -4.23 11.76
N ARG A 773 23.32 -4.95 12.52
CA ARG A 773 22.69 -6.21 12.06
C ARG A 773 21.77 -5.95 10.87
N PHE A 774 20.89 -4.95 10.93
CA PHE A 774 20.00 -4.60 9.82
C PHE A 774 20.79 -4.29 8.54
N HIS A 775 21.86 -3.49 8.62
CA HIS A 775 22.70 -3.21 7.45
C HIS A 775 23.43 -4.43 6.89
N LYS A 776 23.81 -5.41 7.74
CA LYS A 776 24.36 -6.69 7.27
C LYS A 776 23.30 -7.50 6.51
N GLU A 777 22.06 -7.53 7.01
CA GLU A 777 20.94 -8.23 6.36
C GLU A 777 20.59 -7.57 5.00
N VAL A 778 20.58 -6.24 4.93
CA VAL A 778 20.46 -5.50 3.66
C VAL A 778 21.58 -5.88 2.70
N ALA A 779 22.84 -5.91 3.17
CA ALA A 779 23.98 -6.27 2.34
C ALA A 779 23.90 -7.72 1.82
N TYR A 780 23.42 -8.65 2.65
CA TYR A 780 23.15 -10.02 2.22
C TYR A 780 22.12 -10.06 1.09
N MET A 781 20.98 -9.36 1.25
CA MET A 781 19.92 -9.35 0.25
C MET A 781 20.41 -8.78 -1.09
N ASN A 782 21.11 -7.65 -1.05
CA ASN A 782 21.65 -7.01 -2.25
C ASN A 782 22.71 -7.86 -2.96
N TYR A 783 23.48 -8.65 -2.20
CA TYR A 783 24.46 -9.56 -2.77
C TYR A 783 23.83 -10.82 -3.36
N ARG A 784 22.93 -11.48 -2.59
CA ARG A 784 22.32 -12.76 -2.98
C ARG A 784 21.31 -12.63 -4.11
N TRP A 785 20.59 -11.50 -4.15
CA TRP A 785 19.46 -11.26 -5.05
C TRP A 785 19.74 -10.11 -6.03
N ALA A 786 21.01 -9.88 -6.36
CA ALA A 786 21.47 -8.77 -7.20
C ALA A 786 20.66 -8.62 -8.51
N ASN A 787 20.24 -9.73 -9.13
CA ASN A 787 19.48 -9.70 -10.38
C ASN A 787 18.16 -8.93 -10.26
N TYR A 788 17.43 -9.05 -9.16
CA TYR A 788 16.18 -8.30 -8.97
C TYR A 788 16.40 -6.78 -8.92
N TYR A 789 17.57 -6.33 -8.45
CA TYR A 789 17.90 -4.90 -8.41
C TYR A 789 18.49 -4.38 -9.73
N VAL A 790 18.97 -5.28 -10.60
CA VAL A 790 19.52 -4.92 -11.91
C VAL A 790 18.44 -4.98 -12.99
N GLU A 791 17.62 -6.03 -12.98
CA GLU A 791 16.58 -6.28 -13.96
C GLU A 791 15.24 -5.64 -13.57
N GLY A 792 15.01 -5.43 -12.27
CA GLY A 792 13.73 -5.01 -11.71
C GLY A 792 12.91 -6.18 -11.15
N ASP A 793 11.91 -5.87 -10.35
CA ASP A 793 10.94 -6.88 -9.89
C ASP A 793 9.91 -7.15 -11.00
N PRO A 794 9.71 -8.40 -11.45
CA PRO A 794 8.82 -8.69 -12.57
C PRO A 794 7.34 -8.35 -12.30
N TYR A 795 6.94 -8.20 -11.03
CA TYR A 795 5.57 -7.81 -10.67
C TYR A 795 5.42 -6.30 -10.46
N MET A 796 6.49 -5.52 -10.68
CA MET A 796 6.44 -4.07 -10.72
C MET A 796 6.86 -3.59 -12.11
N ASN A 797 5.98 -2.85 -12.78
CA ASN A 797 6.33 -2.25 -14.06
C ASN A 797 7.50 -1.26 -13.89
N PRO A 798 8.51 -1.28 -14.78
CA PRO A 798 9.68 -0.40 -14.67
C PRO A 798 9.38 1.10 -14.87
N ASN A 799 8.17 1.44 -15.32
CA ASN A 799 7.74 2.84 -15.50
C ASN A 799 7.29 3.53 -14.21
N PHE A 800 7.16 2.80 -13.09
CA PHE A 800 6.87 3.43 -11.80
C PHE A 800 8.10 4.12 -11.22
N THR A 801 7.88 5.12 -10.37
CA THR A 801 8.95 5.79 -9.63
C THR A 801 9.84 4.75 -8.95
N VAL A 802 11.15 4.82 -9.15
CA VAL A 802 12.11 3.83 -8.60
C VAL A 802 12.46 4.04 -7.12
N GLY A 803 12.04 5.16 -6.54
CA GLY A 803 12.37 5.59 -5.19
C GLY A 803 11.24 5.37 -4.19
N GLU A 804 11.61 5.04 -2.96
CA GLU A 804 10.70 5.04 -1.82
C GLU A 804 10.32 6.47 -1.42
N PRO A 805 9.06 6.72 -1.01
CA PRO A 805 7.96 5.75 -0.90
C PRO A 805 7.13 5.52 -2.19
N GLY A 806 7.37 6.26 -3.28
CA GLY A 806 6.47 6.30 -4.46
C GLY A 806 6.31 4.95 -5.18
N ASN A 807 7.39 4.18 -5.28
CA ASN A 807 7.41 2.81 -5.82
C ASN A 807 6.35 1.87 -5.19
N ARG A 808 6.04 2.00 -3.90
CA ARG A 808 5.10 1.13 -3.17
C ARG A 808 3.63 1.44 -3.42
N TYR A 809 3.36 2.58 -4.06
CA TYR A 809 2.00 3.05 -4.34
C TYR A 809 1.72 3.14 -5.84
N TYR A 810 2.59 2.57 -6.68
CA TYR A 810 2.46 2.64 -8.14
C TYR A 810 2.44 4.09 -8.66
N HIS A 811 3.26 4.95 -8.05
CA HIS A 811 3.44 6.33 -8.47
C HIS A 811 4.21 6.39 -9.81
N LEU A 812 3.89 7.38 -10.64
CA LEU A 812 4.55 7.61 -11.93
C LEU A 812 5.96 8.18 -11.78
#